data_AF-A0A3A0CNQ0-F1
#
_entry.id   AF-A0A3A0CNQ0-F1
#
_cell.length_a   1.000
_cell.length_b   1.000
_cell.length_c   1.000
_cell.angle_alpha   90.00
_cell.angle_beta   90.00
_cell.angle_gamma   90.00
#
_symmetry.space_group_name_H-M   'P 1'
#
loop_
_entity.id
_entity.type
_entity.pdbx_description
1 polymer ?
#
loop_
_entity_poly.entity_id
_entity_poly.type
_entity_poly.pdbx_seq_one_letter_code
_entity_poly.pdbx_strand_id
1 'polypeptide(L)'
;MLPQLEASIMRVRSFILFAFGRNAMTGLGRKSLIGAFLLGVSTLTASAGSHYEVNWIPMGFAQIPAGTHEQKFILPPSASGHLPLGIVMVSSRPKKAVSQPPVVGSDQPLTVEQQIPAKLKFTIGTKALPDWDLQDYNTAYVINLGDVRANPGFENGNLTIQVTLESEVEGIAIPMVAMPDVLVLPERASGPLLELIQETPDPVAKQFLQALFFDLGGDKINARKSYEALSQSDNERIARMARRGLRKLAYDGRPHNPSGNLNERYRWGLYLQQAGLYSQAFNEFDEARIIDPKHADSFYRAGEMAERMNTGPIKLLDYMQRAGYAVGFQEPAVWYALVIIERKRGGTKLSNADLRAIKEHWLLGAAMIWGATGGRLRIATTFYEVLDYEPREYVTYAEGLEAPAEDLIGRRGWFDSVISIRPRLPEEQGKPSITVGPDQGPRGAALSATYIDSTWPQYMRLWYEHYLWAIRAGEVISAVPDGEALSACGTQPPHNIGTSVRSVMRYHLAGDECMRPRIADTPVPGGYVDLWQIDGPYPVKDTPPAEGPPQKHVLDPLPAAAPEKTIRVNAETDFINLAEVFPGAGWALARATAWVYSPADQDVRMWIGQNDGAAVWLNGACIHRGDYYSAHKFADRNLVDTVASYAPLRAGWNELTVVVESWPAPLDRGWGFSIRFSKWNNEPVPGLAYLNSPPSSERVPVHSPPPAGEHYDWRAVQDDFRDKLPALKTEDIERITGLSGVRFAGTQDANGGYFAVMASGQSNKPGYRAMDGVWDSTRDRDVVVNNVLDWMRESCCLLSYQKGGVERALLFVKPEAVEIFGRLLAEPAEARMVFGDRTILQRALGHVRAPAGTSERLVFVFDVIVGPPSGWPADEEDLLDPISPVFVPNPKKVKPSLEGPPGTVPGAAPSASPVLQ
;
A
#
# COMPACT_ATOMS: atom_id res chain seq x y z
N MET A 1 -31.28 -24.39 -20.91
CA MET A 1 -31.72 -24.34 -19.50
C MET A 1 -30.97 -23.24 -18.76
N LEU A 2 -31.14 -21.97 -19.16
CA LEU A 2 -30.41 -20.83 -18.61
C LEU A 2 -31.23 -19.54 -18.29
N PRO A 3 -32.58 -19.46 -18.36
CA PRO A 3 -33.29 -18.24 -17.94
C PRO A 3 -33.86 -18.27 -16.50
N GLN A 4 -33.55 -19.25 -15.65
CA GLN A 4 -34.06 -19.31 -14.27
C GLN A 4 -33.10 -18.80 -13.18
N LEU A 5 -31.85 -18.44 -13.52
CA LEU A 5 -30.88 -17.92 -12.54
C LEU A 5 -30.95 -16.40 -12.34
N GLU A 6 -31.42 -15.64 -13.33
CA GLU A 6 -31.52 -14.16 -13.24
C GLU A 6 -32.69 -13.69 -12.37
N ALA A 7 -33.74 -14.50 -12.20
CA ALA A 7 -34.90 -14.16 -11.38
C ALA A 7 -34.63 -14.26 -9.86
N SER A 8 -33.59 -15.00 -9.44
CA SER A 8 -33.27 -15.21 -8.02
C SER A 8 -32.29 -14.18 -7.46
N ILE A 9 -31.49 -13.52 -8.31
CA ILE A 9 -30.54 -12.47 -7.88
C ILE A 9 -31.20 -11.09 -7.81
N MET A 10 -32.27 -10.82 -8.58
CA MET A 10 -33.03 -9.56 -8.47
C MET A 10 -34.02 -9.50 -7.29
N ARG A 11 -34.44 -10.63 -6.71
CA ARG A 11 -35.42 -10.62 -5.58
C ARG A 11 -34.83 -10.33 -4.20
N VAL A 12 -33.51 -10.33 -4.05
CA VAL A 12 -32.83 -9.97 -2.78
C VAL A 12 -32.60 -8.47 -2.65
N ARG A 13 -32.73 -7.68 -3.74
CA ARG A 13 -32.50 -6.23 -3.74
C ARG A 13 -33.69 -5.37 -3.30
N SER A 14 -34.87 -5.94 -3.06
CA SER A 14 -36.11 -5.16 -2.82
C SER A 14 -36.77 -5.36 -1.46
N PHE A 15 -36.07 -5.87 -0.44
CA PHE A 15 -36.66 -6.05 0.91
C PHE A 15 -35.94 -5.37 2.08
N ILE A 16 -35.02 -4.43 1.82
CA ILE A 16 -34.41 -3.61 2.87
C ILE A 16 -34.36 -2.15 2.41
N LEU A 17 -35.53 -1.50 2.32
CA LEU A 17 -35.67 -0.04 2.26
C LEU A 17 -37.15 0.33 2.38
N PHE A 18 -37.62 0.58 3.61
CA PHE A 18 -38.59 1.59 4.04
C PHE A 18 -39.22 1.17 5.38
N ALA A 19 -38.84 1.84 6.47
CA ALA A 19 -39.74 2.35 7.52
C ALA A 19 -38.93 2.84 8.72
N PHE A 20 -38.57 4.12 8.77
CA PHE A 20 -38.55 4.89 10.02
C PHE A 20 -38.81 6.37 9.71
N GLY A 21 -40.10 6.69 9.62
CA GLY A 21 -40.60 8.06 9.70
C GLY A 21 -40.81 8.46 11.16
N ARG A 22 -40.37 9.68 11.49
CA ARG A 22 -40.61 10.37 12.77
C ARG A 22 -42.10 10.66 12.97
N ASN A 23 -42.69 10.19 14.07
CA ASN A 23 -43.29 11.01 15.14
C ASN A 23 -44.21 10.19 16.06
N ALA A 24 -44.21 10.58 17.34
CA ALA A 24 -45.11 10.21 18.44
C ALA A 24 -44.93 8.82 19.08
N MET A 25 -44.22 8.75 20.21
CA MET A 25 -44.77 8.18 21.46
C MET A 25 -43.86 8.49 22.66
N THR A 26 -44.45 9.20 23.62
CA THR A 26 -43.97 9.42 24.99
C THR A 26 -44.18 8.15 25.83
N GLY A 27 -43.13 7.72 26.54
CA GLY A 27 -43.24 6.91 27.75
C GLY A 27 -43.34 5.39 27.58
N LEU A 28 -42.20 4.68 27.65
CA LEU A 28 -42.04 3.38 28.31
C LEU A 28 -40.56 2.93 28.23
N GLY A 29 -40.05 2.35 29.31
CA GLY A 29 -38.63 2.20 29.63
C GLY A 29 -37.82 1.31 28.67
N ARG A 30 -36.54 1.67 28.53
CA ARG A 30 -35.49 0.89 27.85
C ARG A 30 -35.27 -0.43 28.59
N LYS A 31 -35.63 -1.56 27.96
CA LYS A 31 -34.99 -2.86 28.20
C LYS A 31 -34.33 -3.33 26.92
N SER A 32 -33.05 -3.68 27.06
CA SER A 32 -32.14 -4.24 26.07
C SER A 32 -32.66 -5.59 25.57
N LEU A 33 -32.81 -5.73 24.24
CA LEU A 33 -33.08 -7.01 23.59
C LEU A 33 -32.07 -7.19 22.46
N ILE A 34 -30.92 -7.80 22.78
CA ILE A 34 -30.00 -8.38 21.80
C ILE A 34 -30.41 -9.85 21.70
N GLY A 35 -31.18 -10.17 20.67
CA GLY A 35 -31.58 -11.55 20.35
C GLY A 35 -30.47 -12.27 19.60
N ALA A 36 -30.06 -13.41 20.15
CA ALA A 36 -29.10 -14.33 19.57
C ALA A 36 -29.62 -14.94 18.26
N PHE A 37 -28.86 -14.78 17.17
CA PHE A 37 -28.95 -15.63 15.99
C PHE A 37 -27.78 -16.62 16.04
N LEU A 38 -28.11 -17.89 16.29
CA LEU A 38 -27.22 -19.04 16.16
C LEU A 38 -26.99 -19.31 14.66
N LEU A 39 -25.89 -18.79 14.14
CA LEU A 39 -25.21 -19.28 12.93
C LEU A 39 -23.75 -19.55 13.32
N GLY A 40 -23.23 -20.71 12.91
CA GLY A 40 -21.92 -21.24 13.30
C GLY A 40 -20.82 -20.17 13.31
N VAL A 41 -20.21 -20.00 14.48
CA VAL A 41 -19.18 -18.99 14.74
C VAL A 41 -17.89 -19.41 14.04
N SER A 42 -17.57 -18.74 12.94
CA SER A 42 -16.21 -18.65 12.45
C SER A 42 -15.37 -17.89 13.49
N THR A 43 -14.28 -18.50 13.94
CA THR A 43 -13.26 -17.88 14.79
C THR A 43 -12.71 -16.63 14.10
N LEU A 44 -13.22 -15.45 14.49
CA LEU A 44 -12.67 -14.17 14.06
C LEU A 44 -11.32 -13.98 14.78
N THR A 45 -10.23 -14.27 14.07
CA THR A 45 -8.85 -14.16 14.56
C THR A 45 -8.22 -12.91 14.02
N ALA A 46 -8.14 -11.83 14.80
CA ALA A 46 -7.61 -10.56 14.34
C ALA A 46 -6.07 -10.54 14.29
N SER A 47 -5.50 -9.84 13.31
CA SER A 47 -4.13 -10.03 12.86
C SER A 47 -3.49 -8.72 12.40
N ALA A 48 -2.85 -7.99 13.32
CA ALA A 48 -2.34 -6.65 13.04
C ALA A 48 -0.82 -6.64 12.84
N GLY A 49 -0.32 -5.55 12.26
CA GLY A 49 1.11 -5.28 12.11
C GLY A 49 1.32 -3.78 12.18
N SER A 50 1.57 -3.25 13.36
CA SER A 50 2.59 -2.22 13.43
C SER A 50 3.51 -2.55 14.57
N HIS A 51 4.66 -1.88 14.69
CA HIS A 51 5.65 -1.94 15.78
C HIS A 51 5.32 -3.02 16.82
N TYR A 52 5.61 -4.29 16.52
CA TYR A 52 5.11 -5.40 17.36
C TYR A 52 5.60 -5.27 18.80
N GLU A 53 6.70 -4.53 19.00
CA GLU A 53 7.25 -4.16 20.30
C GLU A 53 6.39 -3.22 21.14
N VAL A 54 5.35 -2.60 20.57
CA VAL A 54 4.48 -1.65 21.29
C VAL A 54 3.01 -1.66 20.84
N ASN A 55 2.61 -2.54 19.92
CA ASN A 55 1.24 -2.65 19.44
C ASN A 55 0.36 -3.68 20.11
N TRP A 56 -0.89 -3.26 20.31
CA TRP A 56 -1.96 -4.09 20.83
C TRP A 56 -2.82 -4.55 19.67
N ILE A 57 -2.86 -5.85 19.49
CA ILE A 57 -3.50 -6.49 18.35
C ILE A 57 -4.69 -7.27 18.89
N PRO A 58 -5.93 -6.82 18.64
CA PRO A 58 -7.07 -7.65 18.94
C PRO A 58 -6.87 -9.02 18.28
N MET A 59 -7.20 -10.10 18.97
CA MET A 59 -7.22 -11.46 18.40
C MET A 59 -8.64 -12.03 18.32
N GLY A 60 -9.64 -11.26 18.75
CA GLY A 60 -11.04 -11.65 18.78
C GLY A 60 -11.49 -12.12 20.16
N PHE A 61 -12.47 -13.03 20.17
CA PHE A 61 -13.03 -13.60 21.39
C PHE A 61 -13.02 -15.13 21.29
N ALA A 62 -12.59 -15.79 22.37
CA ALA A 62 -12.77 -17.23 22.53
C ALA A 62 -14.08 -17.49 23.28
N GLN A 63 -14.98 -18.30 22.71
CA GLN A 63 -16.12 -18.83 23.43
C GLN A 63 -15.66 -20.14 24.08
N ILE A 64 -15.56 -20.15 25.41
CA ILE A 64 -15.10 -21.30 26.19
C ILE A 64 -16.30 -21.93 26.88
N PRO A 65 -16.80 -23.08 26.41
CA PRO A 65 -17.83 -23.82 27.13
C PRO A 65 -17.26 -24.44 28.41
N ALA A 66 -18.14 -24.80 29.34
CA ALA A 66 -17.77 -25.59 30.52
C ALA A 66 -17.08 -26.90 30.11
N GLY A 67 -16.07 -27.30 30.89
CA GLY A 67 -15.22 -28.46 30.57
C GLY A 67 -14.00 -28.09 29.73
N THR A 68 -13.35 -29.10 29.14
CA THR A 68 -12.08 -28.95 28.40
C THR A 68 -12.32 -28.88 26.90
N HIS A 69 -11.81 -27.83 26.27
CA HIS A 69 -11.96 -27.58 24.84
C HIS A 69 -10.64 -27.15 24.22
N GLU A 70 -10.40 -27.58 22.99
CA GLU A 70 -9.28 -27.07 22.18
C GLU A 70 -9.70 -25.76 21.49
N GLN A 71 -8.88 -24.73 21.64
CA GLN A 71 -9.06 -23.45 20.97
C GLN A 71 -7.86 -23.20 20.05
N LYS A 72 -8.15 -22.81 18.80
CA LYS A 72 -7.15 -22.50 17.79
C LYS A 72 -7.21 -21.03 17.44
N PHE A 73 -6.05 -20.38 17.50
CA PHE A 73 -5.87 -18.98 17.16
C PHE A 73 -4.84 -18.85 16.05
N ILE A 74 -5.05 -17.87 15.18
CA ILE A 74 -4.05 -17.47 14.18
C ILE A 74 -3.26 -16.32 14.79
N LEU A 75 -1.96 -16.50 14.90
CA LEU A 75 -1.04 -15.48 15.36
C LEU A 75 -0.96 -14.35 14.31
N PRO A 76 -0.89 -13.09 14.73
CA PRO A 76 -0.76 -11.97 13.80
C PRO A 76 0.42 -12.18 12.85
N PRO A 77 0.21 -12.22 11.52
CA PRO A 77 1.29 -12.39 10.58
C PRO A 77 1.93 -11.04 10.26
N SER A 78 3.09 -11.14 9.63
CA SER A 78 3.91 -10.09 9.10
C SER A 78 4.49 -10.55 7.76
N ALA A 79 5.07 -9.64 6.99
CA ALA A 79 5.77 -10.03 5.75
C ALA A 79 6.91 -11.04 5.97
N SER A 80 7.48 -11.12 7.18
CA SER A 80 8.61 -12.01 7.53
C SER A 80 8.20 -13.25 8.35
N GLY A 81 6.90 -13.57 8.46
CA GLY A 81 6.40 -14.67 9.29
C GLY A 81 5.40 -14.20 10.35
N HIS A 82 5.34 -14.83 11.52
CA HIS A 82 4.40 -14.45 12.58
C HIS A 82 5.04 -13.50 13.60
N LEU A 83 4.25 -12.54 14.09
CA LEU A 83 4.73 -11.56 15.05
C LEU A 83 5.01 -12.24 16.40
N PRO A 84 6.17 -11.95 17.03
CA PRO A 84 6.55 -12.52 18.31
C PRO A 84 5.84 -11.76 19.46
N LEU A 85 4.56 -12.06 19.66
CA LEU A 85 3.71 -11.38 20.64
C LEU A 85 3.27 -12.33 21.76
N GLY A 86 3.22 -11.80 22.98
CA GLY A 86 2.51 -12.44 24.09
C GLY A 86 1.00 -12.29 23.90
N ILE A 87 0.21 -13.03 24.68
CA ILE A 87 -1.26 -12.99 24.61
C ILE A 87 -1.81 -12.60 25.96
N VAL A 88 -2.69 -11.60 25.95
CA VAL A 88 -3.50 -11.19 27.09
C VAL A 88 -4.92 -11.64 26.88
N MET A 89 -5.44 -12.32 27.90
CA MET A 89 -6.84 -12.65 28.02
C MET A 89 -7.43 -11.83 29.15
N VAL A 90 -8.61 -11.24 28.95
CA VAL A 90 -9.29 -10.45 30.00
C VAL A 90 -10.63 -11.09 30.30
N SER A 91 -10.92 -11.33 31.57
CA SER A 91 -12.20 -11.91 31.99
C SER A 91 -12.53 -11.59 33.44
N SER A 92 -13.80 -11.72 33.78
CA SER A 92 -14.35 -11.60 35.14
C SER A 92 -15.24 -12.79 35.43
N ARG A 93 -15.64 -12.97 36.69
CA ARG A 93 -16.62 -14.00 37.08
C ARG A 93 -17.86 -13.90 36.20
N PRO A 94 -18.29 -15.00 35.60
CA PRO A 94 -19.52 -15.01 34.84
C PRO A 94 -20.69 -14.74 35.77
N LYS A 95 -21.73 -14.14 35.20
CA LYS A 95 -22.97 -13.87 35.90
C LYS A 95 -24.01 -14.90 35.48
N LYS A 96 -24.73 -15.45 36.44
CA LYS A 96 -25.86 -16.35 36.25
C LYS A 96 -27.12 -15.64 36.73
N ALA A 97 -28.15 -15.65 35.90
CA ALA A 97 -29.46 -15.16 36.29
C ALA A 97 -30.03 -16.09 37.37
N VAL A 98 -30.23 -15.57 38.58
CA VAL A 98 -30.85 -16.30 39.69
C VAL A 98 -32.18 -15.65 40.00
N SER A 99 -33.23 -16.45 39.97
CA SER A 99 -34.58 -16.01 40.34
C SER A 99 -34.61 -15.78 41.85
N GLN A 100 -34.81 -14.53 42.26
CA GLN A 100 -35.10 -14.20 43.65
C GLN A 100 -36.60 -14.22 43.88
N PRO A 101 -37.05 -14.62 45.09
CA PRO A 101 -38.46 -14.56 45.43
C PRO A 101 -39.01 -13.14 45.21
N PRO A 102 -40.29 -13.00 44.80
CA PRO A 102 -40.90 -11.70 44.56
C PRO A 102 -40.73 -10.77 45.77
N VAL A 103 -40.25 -9.56 45.53
CA VAL A 103 -40.19 -8.52 46.56
C VAL A 103 -41.63 -8.20 46.97
N VAL A 104 -41.90 -8.07 48.29
CA VAL A 104 -43.24 -7.78 48.82
C VAL A 104 -43.85 -6.59 48.07
N GLY A 105 -44.90 -6.84 47.28
CA GLY A 105 -45.56 -5.85 46.41
C GLY A 105 -45.31 -5.98 44.90
N SER A 106 -44.52 -6.96 44.44
CA SER A 106 -44.31 -7.29 43.03
C SER A 106 -44.69 -8.75 42.76
N ASP A 107 -45.64 -9.00 41.84
CA ASP A 107 -46.03 -10.37 41.46
C ASP A 107 -45.01 -11.06 40.53
N GLN A 108 -44.01 -10.33 40.05
CA GLN A 108 -42.97 -10.88 39.18
C GLN A 108 -41.71 -11.20 40.01
N PRO A 109 -41.15 -12.42 39.89
CA PRO A 109 -39.87 -12.76 40.50
C PRO A 109 -38.77 -11.85 39.93
N LEU A 110 -37.94 -11.30 40.82
CA LEU A 110 -36.82 -10.46 40.42
C LEU A 110 -35.69 -11.37 39.94
N THR A 111 -35.32 -11.25 38.67
CA THR A 111 -34.09 -11.90 38.19
C THR A 111 -32.91 -11.03 38.57
N VAL A 112 -32.06 -11.53 39.47
CA VAL A 112 -30.81 -10.86 39.85
C VAL A 112 -29.65 -11.62 39.22
N GLU A 113 -28.68 -10.89 38.69
CA GLU A 113 -27.44 -11.48 38.23
C GLU A 113 -26.54 -11.79 39.42
N GLN A 114 -26.31 -13.07 39.70
CA GLN A 114 -25.35 -13.52 40.71
C GLN A 114 -24.03 -13.89 40.03
N GLN A 115 -22.91 -13.41 40.55
CA GLN A 115 -21.60 -13.85 40.09
C GLN A 115 -21.31 -15.28 40.56
N ILE A 116 -20.84 -16.11 39.64
CA ILE A 116 -20.52 -17.52 39.88
C ILE A 116 -19.00 -17.68 39.88
N PRO A 117 -18.43 -18.41 40.86
CA PRO A 117 -17.02 -18.78 40.82
C PRO A 117 -16.70 -19.50 39.50
N ALA A 118 -15.59 -19.09 38.88
CA ALA A 118 -15.12 -19.70 37.66
C ALA A 118 -13.60 -19.76 37.70
N LYS A 119 -13.05 -20.89 37.29
CA LYS A 119 -11.62 -21.12 37.16
C LYS A 119 -11.31 -21.56 35.73
N LEU A 120 -10.27 -20.98 35.16
CA LEU A 120 -9.73 -21.38 33.85
C LEU A 120 -8.40 -22.09 34.04
N LYS A 121 -8.18 -23.16 33.28
CA LYS A 121 -6.90 -23.85 33.19
C LYS A 121 -6.45 -23.89 31.74
N PHE A 122 -5.16 -23.68 31.51
CA PHE A 122 -4.60 -23.62 30.16
C PHE A 122 -3.49 -24.66 30.00
N THR A 123 -3.48 -25.33 28.84
CA THR A 123 -2.37 -26.19 28.43
C THR A 123 -1.95 -25.81 27.01
N ILE A 124 -0.64 -25.57 26.82
CA ILE A 124 -0.04 -25.28 25.52
C ILE A 124 0.97 -26.38 25.20
N GLY A 125 0.73 -27.12 24.11
CA GLY A 125 1.48 -28.35 23.84
C GLY A 125 1.28 -29.35 24.98
N THR A 126 2.35 -29.67 25.69
CA THR A 126 2.33 -30.56 26.87
C THR A 126 2.47 -29.81 28.20
N LYS A 127 2.65 -28.48 28.17
CA LYS A 127 2.89 -27.66 29.36
C LYS A 127 1.56 -27.15 29.90
N ALA A 128 1.21 -27.56 31.12
CA ALA A 128 0.15 -26.92 31.90
C ALA A 128 0.65 -25.55 32.41
N LEU A 129 -0.16 -24.52 32.25
CA LEU A 129 0.10 -23.17 32.77
C LEU A 129 -0.62 -22.97 34.11
N PRO A 130 -0.26 -21.94 34.91
CA PRO A 130 -0.93 -21.65 36.17
C PRO A 130 -2.45 -21.47 36.02
N ASP A 131 -3.21 -21.95 36.99
CA ASP A 131 -4.67 -21.79 37.07
C ASP A 131 -5.04 -20.28 37.13
N TRP A 132 -6.22 -19.94 36.61
CA TRP A 132 -6.75 -18.57 36.68
C TRP A 132 -8.11 -18.55 37.38
N ASP A 133 -8.10 -18.15 38.65
CA ASP A 133 -9.31 -17.90 39.43
C ASP A 133 -9.92 -16.54 39.07
N LEU A 134 -11.07 -16.55 38.38
CA LEU A 134 -11.76 -15.33 37.97
C LEU A 134 -12.31 -14.57 39.19
N GLN A 135 -12.16 -13.25 39.17
CA GLN A 135 -12.62 -12.34 40.23
C GLN A 135 -13.90 -11.60 39.86
N ASP A 136 -14.52 -10.92 40.81
CA ASP A 136 -15.73 -10.11 40.62
C ASP A 136 -15.52 -8.86 39.74
N TYR A 137 -14.27 -8.50 39.48
CA TYR A 137 -13.84 -7.47 38.54
C TYR A 137 -13.03 -8.07 37.37
N ASN A 138 -12.76 -7.26 36.35
CA ASN A 138 -11.92 -7.68 35.22
C ASN A 138 -10.51 -7.98 35.69
N THR A 139 -10.08 -9.22 35.50
CA THR A 139 -8.70 -9.66 35.67
C THR A 139 -8.10 -10.01 34.31
N ALA A 140 -6.77 -10.13 34.26
CA ALA A 140 -6.07 -10.50 33.06
C ALA A 140 -5.17 -11.71 33.28
N TYR A 141 -4.96 -12.49 32.23
CA TYR A 141 -4.03 -13.59 32.16
C TYR A 141 -3.07 -13.37 31.00
N VAL A 142 -1.78 -13.55 31.24
CA VAL A 142 -0.74 -13.37 30.23
C VAL A 142 -0.13 -14.71 29.88
N ILE A 143 -0.15 -15.05 28.59
CA ILE A 143 0.65 -16.13 28.01
C ILE A 143 1.87 -15.49 27.38
N ASN A 144 3.04 -15.80 27.92
CA ASN A 144 4.31 -15.25 27.46
C ASN A 144 4.70 -15.81 26.08
N LEU A 145 5.58 -15.07 25.39
CA LEU A 145 6.05 -15.42 24.06
C LEU A 145 6.81 -16.76 24.00
N GLY A 146 7.56 -17.11 25.02
CA GLY A 146 8.24 -18.41 25.13
C GLY A 146 7.25 -19.58 25.07
N ASP A 147 6.12 -19.49 25.77
CA ASP A 147 5.07 -20.50 25.73
C ASP A 147 4.31 -20.49 24.40
N VAL A 148 4.08 -19.32 23.80
CA VAL A 148 3.53 -19.22 22.44
C VAL A 148 4.45 -19.89 21.42
N ARG A 149 5.76 -19.67 21.50
CA ARG A 149 6.79 -20.28 20.63
C ARG A 149 6.93 -21.78 20.83
N ALA A 150 6.72 -22.27 22.05
CA ALA A 150 6.73 -23.70 22.35
C ALA A 150 5.50 -24.44 21.76
N ASN A 151 4.51 -23.72 21.23
CA ASN A 151 3.38 -24.33 20.57
C ASN A 151 3.83 -25.04 19.27
N PRO A 152 3.47 -26.32 19.04
CA PRO A 152 3.82 -27.03 17.81
C PRO A 152 3.30 -26.36 16.52
N GLY A 153 2.24 -25.55 16.62
CA GLY A 153 1.67 -24.80 15.50
C GLY A 153 2.35 -23.46 15.20
N PHE A 154 3.29 -22.99 16.05
CA PHE A 154 3.83 -21.63 15.98
C PHE A 154 4.48 -21.31 14.63
N GLU A 155 5.26 -22.23 14.06
CA GLU A 155 5.91 -22.06 12.75
C GLU A 155 4.90 -21.84 11.61
N ASN A 156 3.68 -22.35 11.78
CA ASN A 156 2.57 -22.17 10.84
C ASN A 156 1.63 -21.03 11.24
N GLY A 157 1.99 -20.24 12.26
CA GLY A 157 1.18 -19.15 12.77
C GLY A 157 -0.04 -19.59 13.54
N ASN A 158 -0.07 -20.83 13.98
CA ASN A 158 -1.18 -21.37 14.75
C ASN A 158 -0.78 -21.44 16.22
N LEU A 159 -1.70 -21.04 17.07
CA LEU A 159 -1.62 -21.26 18.50
C LEU A 159 -2.81 -22.12 18.92
N THR A 160 -2.51 -23.34 19.33
CA THR A 160 -3.50 -24.26 19.90
C THR A 160 -3.38 -24.29 21.41
N ILE A 161 -4.46 -23.92 22.11
CA ILE A 161 -4.54 -23.89 23.57
C ILE A 161 -5.67 -24.83 23.99
N GLN A 162 -5.40 -25.77 24.88
CA GLN A 162 -6.48 -26.46 25.58
C GLN A 162 -6.90 -25.60 26.76
N VAL A 163 -8.18 -25.30 26.83
CA VAL A 163 -8.77 -24.46 27.88
C VAL A 163 -9.80 -25.30 28.63
N THR A 164 -9.68 -25.39 29.95
CA THR A 164 -10.68 -25.98 30.82
C THR A 164 -11.39 -24.90 31.61
N LEU A 165 -12.70 -24.78 31.47
CA LEU A 165 -13.54 -23.93 32.31
C LEU A 165 -14.21 -24.77 33.40
N GLU A 166 -13.85 -24.49 34.65
CA GLU A 166 -14.48 -25.01 35.86
C GLU A 166 -15.45 -23.96 36.39
N SER A 167 -16.72 -24.04 36.00
CA SER A 167 -17.78 -23.12 36.43
C SER A 167 -19.16 -23.78 36.35
N GLU A 168 -20.16 -23.22 37.05
CA GLU A 168 -21.55 -23.65 36.89
C GLU A 168 -22.26 -23.02 35.66
N VAL A 169 -21.64 -22.04 35.00
CA VAL A 169 -22.20 -21.49 33.76
C VAL A 169 -21.78 -22.34 32.57
N GLU A 170 -22.62 -22.38 31.53
CA GLU A 170 -22.38 -23.20 30.33
C GLU A 170 -21.16 -22.75 29.51
N GLY A 171 -20.76 -21.48 29.63
CA GLY A 171 -19.57 -20.97 28.98
C GLY A 171 -19.33 -19.49 29.25
N ILE A 172 -18.16 -19.01 28.83
CA ILE A 172 -17.77 -17.61 28.91
C ILE A 172 -17.12 -17.15 27.60
N ALA A 173 -17.26 -15.85 27.31
CA ALA A 173 -16.55 -15.20 26.22
C ALA A 173 -15.30 -14.52 26.77
N ILE A 174 -14.13 -14.83 26.22
CA ILE A 174 -12.85 -14.27 26.64
C ILE A 174 -12.28 -13.42 25.50
N PRO A 175 -12.27 -12.08 25.61
CA PRO A 175 -11.49 -11.24 24.70
C PRO A 175 -10.01 -11.58 24.78
N MET A 176 -9.37 -11.64 23.62
CA MET A 176 -7.95 -11.91 23.48
C MET A 176 -7.28 -10.77 22.73
N VAL A 177 -6.09 -10.39 23.21
CA VAL A 177 -5.26 -9.36 22.61
C VAL A 177 -3.83 -9.89 22.54
N ALA A 178 -3.24 -9.92 21.35
CA ALA A 178 -1.81 -10.08 21.24
C ALA A 178 -1.18 -8.75 21.66
N MET A 179 -0.32 -8.81 22.67
CA MET A 179 0.35 -7.64 23.20
C MET A 179 1.85 -7.72 22.90
N PRO A 180 2.54 -6.58 22.87
CA PRO A 180 3.99 -6.60 22.81
C PRO A 180 4.55 -7.44 23.93
N ASP A 181 5.59 -8.20 23.62
CA ASP A 181 6.24 -9.00 24.64
C ASP A 181 6.63 -8.07 25.80
N VAL A 182 6.07 -8.31 26.98
CA VAL A 182 6.35 -7.51 28.17
C VAL A 182 7.62 -8.09 28.76
N LEU A 183 8.73 -8.13 28.00
CA LEU A 183 10.06 -8.68 28.36
C LEU A 183 10.70 -8.07 29.61
N VAL A 184 9.90 -7.37 30.38
CA VAL A 184 10.14 -7.09 31.78
C VAL A 184 9.81 -8.28 32.71
N LEU A 185 9.13 -9.32 32.21
CA LEU A 185 9.00 -10.62 32.88
C LEU A 185 10.10 -11.60 32.43
N PRO A 186 10.61 -12.49 33.31
CA PRO A 186 11.48 -13.59 32.89
C PRO A 186 10.83 -14.40 31.76
N GLU A 187 11.60 -14.87 30.77
CA GLU A 187 11.14 -15.53 29.52
C GLU A 187 10.16 -16.71 29.67
N ARG A 188 9.79 -17.13 30.89
CA ARG A 188 8.98 -18.33 31.17
C ARG A 188 7.72 -18.10 32.00
N ALA A 189 7.43 -16.87 32.42
CA ALA A 189 6.30 -16.61 33.33
C ALA A 189 5.01 -16.31 32.53
N SER A 190 4.19 -17.35 32.33
CA SER A 190 2.78 -17.22 31.96
C SER A 190 1.92 -17.37 33.21
N GLY A 191 0.83 -16.63 33.35
CA GLY A 191 -0.02 -16.72 34.53
C GLY A 191 -0.99 -15.54 34.69
N PRO A 192 -1.78 -15.52 35.79
CA PRO A 192 -2.60 -14.38 36.16
C PRO A 192 -1.74 -13.12 36.34
N LEU A 193 -2.16 -11.99 35.78
CA LEU A 193 -1.38 -10.74 35.80
C LEU A 193 -1.00 -10.29 37.21
N LEU A 194 -1.86 -10.55 38.21
CA LEU A 194 -1.59 -10.18 39.60
C LEU A 194 -0.44 -10.98 40.22
N GLU A 195 -0.32 -12.27 39.87
CA GLU A 195 0.80 -13.13 40.30
C GLU A 195 2.09 -12.67 39.62
N LEU A 196 2.02 -12.39 38.31
CA LEU A 196 3.16 -11.85 37.56
C LEU A 196 3.67 -10.53 38.16
N ILE A 197 2.78 -9.62 38.59
CA ILE A 197 3.15 -8.38 39.30
C ILE A 197 3.92 -8.69 40.60
N GLN A 198 3.54 -9.73 41.33
CA GLN A 198 4.20 -10.12 42.59
C GLN A 198 5.58 -10.73 42.35
N GLU A 199 5.69 -11.57 41.32
CA GLU A 199 6.92 -12.29 40.94
C GLU A 199 7.94 -11.42 40.22
N THR A 200 7.52 -10.29 39.63
CA THR A 200 8.42 -9.40 38.88
C THR A 200 9.41 -8.69 39.81
N PRO A 201 10.73 -8.94 39.66
CA PRO A 201 11.74 -8.36 40.53
C PRO A 201 12.11 -6.92 40.14
N ASP A 202 12.00 -6.56 38.86
CA ASP A 202 12.28 -5.21 38.38
C ASP A 202 11.15 -4.25 38.83
N PRO A 203 11.46 -3.18 39.59
CA PRO A 203 10.45 -2.25 40.07
C PRO A 203 9.74 -1.49 38.94
N VAL A 204 10.43 -1.17 37.84
CA VAL A 204 9.87 -0.42 36.71
C VAL A 204 8.91 -1.31 35.94
N ALA A 205 9.32 -2.55 35.68
CA ALA A 205 8.49 -3.63 35.17
C ALA A 205 7.18 -3.82 35.94
N LYS A 206 7.33 -3.94 37.25
CA LYS A 206 6.23 -4.18 38.18
C LYS A 206 5.23 -3.03 38.15
N GLN A 207 5.73 -1.80 38.14
CA GLN A 207 4.89 -0.61 38.01
C GLN A 207 4.16 -0.57 36.66
N PHE A 208 4.79 -0.99 35.57
CA PHE A 208 4.13 -1.12 34.27
C PHE A 208 3.02 -2.16 34.28
N LEU A 209 3.26 -3.34 34.83
CA LEU A 209 2.24 -4.39 34.96
C LEU A 209 1.08 -3.94 35.87
N GLN A 210 1.36 -3.14 36.90
CA GLN A 210 0.32 -2.50 37.73
C GLN A 210 -0.52 -1.50 36.92
N ALA A 211 0.13 -0.65 36.11
CA ALA A 211 -0.58 0.28 35.22
C ALA A 211 -1.49 -0.47 34.23
N LEU A 212 -0.98 -1.57 33.67
CA LEU A 212 -1.71 -2.47 32.79
C LEU A 212 -2.91 -3.12 33.50
N PHE A 213 -2.72 -3.60 34.73
CA PHE A 213 -3.80 -4.15 35.55
C PHE A 213 -4.92 -3.13 35.78
N PHE A 214 -4.58 -1.88 36.11
CA PHE A 214 -5.58 -0.81 36.25
C PHE A 214 -6.31 -0.52 34.93
N ASP A 215 -5.60 -0.45 33.81
CA ASP A 215 -6.21 -0.18 32.50
C ASP A 215 -7.20 -1.28 32.10
N LEU A 216 -6.77 -2.54 32.18
CA LEU A 216 -7.62 -3.71 31.86
C LEU A 216 -8.77 -3.88 32.86
N GLY A 217 -8.55 -3.49 34.13
CA GLY A 217 -9.55 -3.45 35.19
C GLY A 217 -10.59 -2.33 35.03
N GLY A 218 -10.35 -1.35 34.14
CA GLY A 218 -11.21 -0.19 33.93
C GLY A 218 -10.96 0.99 34.87
N ASP A 219 -9.96 0.93 35.74
CA ASP A 219 -9.55 2.02 36.63
C ASP A 219 -8.63 3.01 35.89
N LYS A 220 -9.23 3.83 35.04
CA LYS A 220 -8.51 4.73 34.13
C LYS A 220 -7.71 5.82 34.84
N ILE A 221 -8.10 6.19 36.06
CA ILE A 221 -7.42 7.24 36.84
C ILE A 221 -6.09 6.70 37.35
N ASN A 222 -6.10 5.53 37.99
CA ASN A 222 -4.86 4.92 38.50
C ASN A 222 -3.97 4.40 37.38
N ALA A 223 -4.55 3.92 36.27
CA ALA A 223 -3.80 3.57 35.06
C ALA A 223 -3.04 4.78 34.51
N ARG A 224 -3.73 5.92 34.33
CA ARG A 224 -3.12 7.17 33.84
C ARG A 224 -1.97 7.62 34.71
N LYS A 225 -2.20 7.73 36.03
CA LYS A 225 -1.17 8.15 36.98
C LYS A 225 0.08 7.25 36.92
N SER A 226 -0.14 5.94 36.81
CA SER A 226 0.96 4.97 36.74
C SER A 226 1.73 5.07 35.43
N TYR A 227 1.03 5.20 34.29
CA TYR A 227 1.68 5.37 32.99
C TYR A 227 2.41 6.73 32.85
N GLU A 228 1.88 7.83 33.41
CA GLU A 228 2.54 9.14 33.42
C GLU A 228 3.92 9.06 34.07
N ALA A 229 4.02 8.41 35.23
CA ALA A 229 5.30 8.20 35.91
C ALA A 229 6.28 7.36 35.08
N LEU A 230 5.78 6.39 34.30
CA LEU A 230 6.61 5.50 33.49
C LEU A 230 6.99 6.08 32.12
N SER A 231 6.27 7.09 31.63
CA SER A 231 6.48 7.69 30.31
C SER A 231 7.87 8.30 30.11
N GLN A 232 8.58 8.57 31.22
CA GLN A 232 9.92 9.14 31.31
C GLN A 232 10.93 8.13 31.89
N SER A 233 10.62 6.84 31.87
CA SER A 233 11.52 5.79 32.36
C SER A 233 12.78 5.67 31.48
N ASP A 234 13.93 5.43 32.12
CA ASP A 234 15.19 5.13 31.41
C ASP A 234 15.10 3.83 30.59
N ASN A 235 14.16 2.94 30.95
CA ASN A 235 13.81 1.80 30.12
C ASN A 235 12.87 2.25 28.99
N GLU A 236 13.46 2.63 27.86
CA GLU A 236 12.75 3.21 26.72
C GLU A 236 11.60 2.32 26.21
N ARG A 237 11.75 0.99 26.28
CA ARG A 237 10.65 0.08 25.89
C ARG A 237 9.42 0.27 26.79
N ILE A 238 9.62 0.35 28.10
CA ILE A 238 8.52 0.58 29.06
C ILE A 238 7.97 2.00 28.90
N ALA A 239 8.85 2.99 28.73
CA ALA A 239 8.44 4.37 28.50
C ALA A 239 7.53 4.48 27.28
N ARG A 240 7.91 3.85 26.16
CA ARG A 240 7.10 3.81 24.93
C ARG A 240 5.76 3.09 25.13
N MET A 241 5.75 1.94 25.79
CA MET A 241 4.49 1.24 26.10
C MET A 241 3.58 2.09 27.01
N ALA A 242 4.15 2.78 28.00
CA ALA A 242 3.41 3.65 28.90
C ALA A 242 2.85 4.88 28.17
N ARG A 243 3.64 5.53 27.31
CA ARG A 243 3.16 6.62 26.44
C ARG A 243 1.98 6.15 25.59
N ARG A 244 2.04 4.96 24.99
CA ARG A 244 0.88 4.40 24.27
C ARG A 244 -0.35 4.13 25.14
N GLY A 245 -0.14 3.62 26.36
CA GLY A 245 -1.20 3.51 27.37
C GLY A 245 -1.87 4.86 27.61
N LEU A 246 -1.10 5.93 27.77
CA LEU A 246 -1.64 7.30 27.91
C LEU A 246 -2.43 7.77 26.69
N ARG A 247 -1.96 7.47 25.47
CA ARG A 247 -2.67 7.82 24.22
C ARG A 247 -4.03 7.12 24.13
N LYS A 248 -4.09 5.83 24.49
CA LYS A 248 -5.35 5.09 24.60
C LYS A 248 -6.27 5.69 25.66
N LEU A 249 -5.75 5.99 26.86
CA LEU A 249 -6.53 6.61 27.93
C LEU A 249 -7.00 8.03 27.60
N ALA A 250 -6.26 8.78 26.79
CA ALA A 250 -6.67 10.09 26.27
C ALA A 250 -7.85 9.95 25.30
N TYR A 251 -7.78 9.00 24.36
CA TYR A 251 -8.90 8.66 23.48
C TYR A 251 -10.14 8.21 24.27
N ASP A 252 -9.96 7.32 25.24
CA ASP A 252 -11.05 6.79 26.05
C ASP A 252 -11.69 7.85 26.95
N GLY A 253 -10.90 8.82 27.43
CA GLY A 253 -11.35 9.91 28.28
C GLY A 253 -11.91 11.12 27.54
N ARG A 254 -11.89 11.11 26.19
CA ARG A 254 -12.42 12.22 25.40
C ARG A 254 -13.95 12.33 25.58
N PRO A 255 -14.53 13.54 25.49
CA PRO A 255 -15.97 13.72 25.57
C PRO A 255 -16.70 12.81 24.55
N HIS A 256 -17.58 11.92 25.03
CA HIS A 256 -18.26 10.88 24.24
C HIS A 256 -19.33 11.40 23.25
N ASN A 257 -19.19 12.64 22.81
CA ASN A 257 -19.99 13.19 21.74
C ASN A 257 -19.07 13.66 20.62
N PRO A 258 -18.28 12.76 19.98
CA PRO A 258 -17.57 13.14 18.78
C PRO A 258 -18.67 13.57 17.85
N SER A 259 -18.66 14.87 17.60
CA SER A 259 -19.67 15.56 16.84
C SER A 259 -19.86 14.79 15.53
N GLY A 260 -20.99 14.91 14.84
CA GLY A 260 -21.13 14.36 13.48
C GLY A 260 -20.13 14.94 12.47
N ASN A 261 -18.97 15.44 12.92
CA ASN A 261 -17.84 16.05 12.27
C ASN A 261 -16.88 15.00 11.71
N LEU A 262 -16.83 14.93 10.40
CA LEU A 262 -15.94 14.10 9.61
C LEU A 262 -14.48 14.32 9.95
N ASN A 263 -14.04 15.58 10.05
CA ASN A 263 -12.63 15.92 10.24
C ASN A 263 -12.13 15.49 11.62
N GLU A 264 -12.95 15.65 12.65
CA GLU A 264 -12.61 15.21 14.01
C GLU A 264 -12.44 13.68 14.05
N ARG A 265 -13.41 12.94 13.51
CA ARG A 265 -13.34 11.47 13.39
C ARG A 265 -12.12 11.03 12.60
N TYR A 266 -11.90 11.62 11.44
CA TYR A 266 -10.81 11.24 10.56
C TYR A 266 -9.43 11.52 11.19
N ARG A 267 -9.25 12.66 11.87
CA ARG A 267 -8.02 12.98 12.62
C ARG A 267 -7.76 11.98 13.74
N TRP A 268 -8.79 11.63 14.52
CA TRP A 268 -8.66 10.57 15.52
C TRP A 268 -8.29 9.23 14.88
N GLY A 269 -8.91 8.86 13.77
CA GLY A 269 -8.56 7.66 13.01
C GLY A 269 -7.07 7.63 12.62
N LEU A 270 -6.54 8.72 12.06
CA LEU A 270 -5.12 8.85 11.70
C LEU A 270 -4.20 8.73 12.92
N TYR A 271 -4.52 9.44 14.00
CA TYR A 271 -3.75 9.41 15.24
C TYR A 271 -3.70 8.01 15.86
N LEU A 272 -4.87 7.35 15.93
CA LEU A 272 -5.00 6.00 16.47
C LEU A 272 -4.32 4.97 15.58
N GLN A 273 -4.35 5.14 14.25
CA GLN A 273 -3.59 4.31 13.33
C GLN A 273 -2.09 4.45 13.58
N GLN A 274 -1.58 5.68 13.76
CA GLN A 274 -0.16 5.93 14.06
C GLN A 274 0.24 5.33 15.41
N ALA A 275 -0.61 5.48 16.43
CA ALA A 275 -0.42 4.83 17.73
C ALA A 275 -0.66 3.30 17.71
N GLY A 276 -1.10 2.76 16.56
CA GLY A 276 -1.46 1.37 16.30
C GLY A 276 -2.59 0.79 17.17
N LEU A 277 -3.51 1.66 17.57
CA LEU A 277 -4.79 1.35 18.21
C LEU A 277 -5.85 1.04 17.13
N TYR A 278 -5.67 -0.06 16.41
CA TYR A 278 -6.38 -0.33 15.16
C TYR A 278 -7.89 -0.53 15.27
N SER A 279 -8.38 -1.11 16.37
CA SER A 279 -9.82 -1.26 16.56
C SER A 279 -10.50 0.09 16.74
N GLN A 280 -9.88 0.98 17.51
CA GLN A 280 -10.35 2.33 17.71
C GLN A 280 -10.23 3.14 16.42
N ALA A 281 -9.10 3.04 15.71
CA ALA A 281 -8.90 3.66 14.41
C ALA A 281 -9.97 3.21 13.39
N PHE A 282 -10.27 1.90 13.32
CA PHE A 282 -11.33 1.36 12.49
C PHE A 282 -12.66 2.03 12.80
N ASN A 283 -13.06 2.08 14.08
CA ASN A 283 -14.32 2.69 14.48
C ASN A 283 -14.41 4.17 14.06
N GLU A 284 -13.32 4.92 14.20
CA GLU A 284 -13.30 6.32 13.80
C GLU A 284 -13.41 6.51 12.28
N PHE A 285 -12.68 5.71 11.49
CA PHE A 285 -12.82 5.73 10.03
C PHE A 285 -14.19 5.21 9.57
N ASP A 286 -14.76 4.25 10.28
CA ASP A 286 -16.09 3.70 10.00
C ASP A 286 -17.18 4.75 10.22
N GLU A 287 -17.11 5.50 11.32
CA GLU A 287 -18.01 6.63 11.57
C GLU A 287 -17.78 7.76 10.54
N ALA A 288 -16.54 8.05 10.19
CA ALA A 288 -16.20 9.04 9.18
C ALA A 288 -16.86 8.73 7.82
N ARG A 289 -16.85 7.47 7.36
CA ARG A 289 -17.54 7.09 6.10
C ARG A 289 -19.07 7.12 6.21
N ILE A 290 -19.64 6.98 7.41
CA ILE A 290 -21.08 7.10 7.63
C ILE A 290 -21.50 8.57 7.54
N ILE A 291 -20.68 9.48 8.10
CA ILE A 291 -20.88 10.93 8.03
C ILE A 291 -20.78 11.43 6.57
N ASP A 292 -19.75 10.99 5.84
CA ASP A 292 -19.55 11.30 4.43
C ASP A 292 -19.23 10.04 3.59
N PRO A 293 -20.24 9.45 2.93
CA PRO A 293 -20.06 8.30 2.06
C PRO A 293 -19.24 8.56 0.78
N LYS A 294 -18.83 9.81 0.52
CA LYS A 294 -17.92 10.15 -0.60
C LYS A 294 -16.47 10.33 -0.14
N HIS A 295 -16.18 10.21 1.16
CA HIS A 295 -14.82 10.32 1.68
C HIS A 295 -14.05 9.02 1.43
N ALA A 296 -13.46 8.90 0.24
CA ALA A 296 -12.72 7.71 -0.21
C ALA A 296 -11.65 7.24 0.80
N ASP A 297 -10.93 8.18 1.40
CA ASP A 297 -9.85 7.86 2.33
C ASP A 297 -10.36 7.22 3.62
N SER A 298 -11.58 7.53 4.06
CA SER A 298 -12.19 6.86 5.22
C SER A 298 -12.48 5.40 4.90
N PHE A 299 -12.98 5.10 3.69
CA PHE A 299 -13.19 3.71 3.26
C PHE A 299 -11.87 2.96 3.14
N TYR A 300 -10.87 3.57 2.50
CA TYR A 300 -9.57 2.95 2.31
C TYR A 300 -8.92 2.64 3.67
N ARG A 301 -8.82 3.64 4.56
CA ARG A 301 -8.21 3.49 5.89
C ARG A 301 -9.00 2.51 6.76
N ALA A 302 -10.34 2.54 6.74
CA ALA A 302 -11.15 1.52 7.42
C ALA A 302 -10.89 0.12 6.86
N GLY A 303 -10.72 -0.02 5.54
CA GLY A 303 -10.31 -1.26 4.89
C GLY A 303 -8.93 -1.73 5.35
N GLU A 304 -7.96 -0.83 5.50
CA GLU A 304 -6.65 -1.15 6.07
C GLU A 304 -6.79 -1.66 7.51
N MET A 305 -7.56 -0.97 8.36
CA MET A 305 -7.75 -1.40 9.75
C MET A 305 -8.53 -2.72 9.84
N ALA A 306 -9.52 -2.92 8.96
CA ALA A 306 -10.26 -4.15 8.84
C ALA A 306 -9.38 -5.34 8.43
N GLU A 307 -8.31 -5.09 7.68
CA GLU A 307 -7.32 -6.11 7.29
C GLU A 307 -6.45 -6.44 8.49
N ARG A 308 -5.97 -5.41 9.21
CA ARG A 308 -5.23 -5.55 10.48
C ARG A 308 -6.04 -6.25 11.57
N MET A 309 -7.35 -6.30 11.44
CA MET A 309 -8.23 -7.02 12.34
C MET A 309 -8.76 -8.32 11.74
N ASN A 310 -8.26 -8.75 10.58
CA ASN A 310 -8.68 -9.95 9.85
C ASN A 310 -10.20 -10.12 9.77
N THR A 311 -10.95 -9.06 9.47
CA THR A 311 -12.42 -9.10 9.53
C THR A 311 -13.08 -9.95 8.43
N GLY A 312 -12.27 -10.65 7.63
CA GLY A 312 -12.70 -11.52 6.55
C GLY A 312 -12.67 -10.87 5.16
N PRO A 313 -12.47 -11.66 4.09
CA PRO A 313 -12.25 -11.15 2.73
C PRO A 313 -13.46 -10.39 2.16
N ILE A 314 -14.70 -10.78 2.51
CA ILE A 314 -15.91 -10.12 2.00
C ILE A 314 -16.02 -8.68 2.53
N LYS A 315 -15.75 -8.47 3.82
CA LYS A 315 -15.79 -7.14 4.41
C LYS A 315 -14.71 -6.27 3.78
N LEU A 316 -13.48 -6.78 3.66
CA LEU A 316 -12.38 -6.09 2.99
C LEU A 316 -12.71 -5.70 1.55
N LEU A 317 -13.30 -6.62 0.78
CA LEU A 317 -13.75 -6.38 -0.58
C LEU A 317 -14.72 -5.17 -0.64
N ASP A 318 -15.71 -5.12 0.24
CA ASP A 318 -16.69 -4.02 0.27
C ASP A 318 -16.03 -2.66 0.57
N TYR A 319 -15.14 -2.57 1.57
CA TYR A 319 -14.43 -1.32 1.88
C TYR A 319 -13.58 -0.85 0.69
N MET A 320 -12.80 -1.74 0.09
CA MET A 320 -11.88 -1.36 -0.98
C MET A 320 -12.61 -1.02 -2.28
N GLN A 321 -13.71 -1.71 -2.59
CA GLN A 321 -14.57 -1.34 -3.71
C GLN A 321 -15.17 0.05 -3.51
N ARG A 322 -15.74 0.32 -2.34
CA ARG A 322 -16.33 1.63 -2.02
C ARG A 322 -15.30 2.75 -1.99
N ALA A 323 -14.08 2.49 -1.53
CA ALA A 323 -13.00 3.45 -1.57
C ALA A 323 -12.75 3.96 -2.99
N GLY A 324 -12.63 3.06 -3.97
CA GLY A 324 -12.43 3.49 -5.36
C GLY A 324 -13.69 4.12 -6.00
N TYR A 325 -14.89 3.68 -5.63
CA TYR A 325 -16.13 4.31 -6.14
C TYR A 325 -16.41 5.70 -5.54
N ALA A 326 -15.96 5.96 -4.30
CA ALA A 326 -16.25 7.20 -3.59
C ALA A 326 -15.65 8.44 -4.25
N VAL A 327 -14.49 8.31 -4.92
CA VAL A 327 -13.85 9.40 -5.69
C VAL A 327 -14.68 9.78 -6.92
N GLY A 328 -15.41 8.82 -7.51
CA GLY A 328 -16.22 9.05 -8.70
C GLY A 328 -15.38 9.32 -9.97
N PHE A 329 -14.18 8.75 -10.04
CA PHE A 329 -13.32 8.87 -11.22
C PHE A 329 -14.00 8.27 -12.45
N GLN A 330 -14.10 9.05 -13.54
CA GLN A 330 -14.94 8.68 -14.69
C GLN A 330 -14.24 7.75 -15.68
N GLU A 331 -12.93 7.91 -15.86
CA GLU A 331 -12.18 7.24 -16.93
C GLU A 331 -10.95 6.50 -16.39
N PRO A 332 -11.14 5.46 -15.55
CA PRO A 332 -10.02 4.71 -15.01
C PRO A 332 -9.20 4.05 -16.10
N ALA A 333 -7.88 3.97 -15.90
CA ALA A 333 -7.04 3.07 -16.66
C ALA A 333 -7.50 1.63 -16.40
N VAL A 334 -7.59 0.83 -17.46
CA VAL A 334 -8.07 -0.55 -17.38
C VAL A 334 -6.94 -1.51 -17.67
N TRP A 335 -6.43 -2.19 -16.64
CA TRP A 335 -5.45 -3.27 -16.79
C TRP A 335 -6.15 -4.57 -17.16
N TYR A 336 -5.88 -5.12 -18.34
CA TYR A 336 -6.52 -6.34 -18.81
C TYR A 336 -5.74 -7.57 -18.35
N ALA A 337 -6.37 -8.41 -17.54
CA ALA A 337 -5.77 -9.61 -16.98
C ALA A 337 -6.54 -10.87 -17.42
N LEU A 338 -5.81 -11.81 -18.03
CA LEU A 338 -6.29 -13.16 -18.29
C LEU A 338 -5.83 -14.09 -17.16
N VAL A 339 -6.77 -14.64 -16.40
CA VAL A 339 -6.50 -15.62 -15.35
C VAL A 339 -6.89 -17.00 -15.86
N ILE A 340 -5.88 -17.83 -16.11
CA ILE A 340 -6.02 -19.19 -16.61
C ILE A 340 -5.96 -20.14 -15.43
N ILE A 341 -6.95 -21.03 -15.28
CA ILE A 341 -7.02 -22.00 -14.19
C ILE A 341 -7.03 -23.40 -14.77
N GLU A 342 -5.97 -24.15 -14.54
CA GLU A 342 -5.91 -25.58 -14.89
C GLU A 342 -6.71 -26.38 -13.87
N ARG A 343 -7.81 -27.03 -14.31
CA ARG A 343 -8.67 -27.75 -13.36
C ARG A 343 -8.09 -29.07 -12.91
N LYS A 344 -7.19 -29.66 -13.68
CA LYS A 344 -6.58 -30.95 -13.36
C LYS A 344 -5.17 -31.03 -13.93
N ARG A 345 -4.22 -31.42 -13.06
CA ARG A 345 -2.84 -31.71 -13.44
C ARG A 345 -2.35 -32.90 -12.63
N GLY A 346 -1.77 -33.89 -13.31
CA GLY A 346 -1.42 -35.17 -12.69
C GLY A 346 -2.62 -35.84 -12.02
N GLY A 347 -2.47 -36.23 -10.75
CA GLY A 347 -3.53 -36.84 -9.93
C GLY A 347 -4.46 -35.84 -9.24
N THR A 348 -4.16 -34.53 -9.27
CA THR A 348 -4.88 -33.51 -8.51
C THR A 348 -5.94 -32.85 -9.39
N LYS A 349 -7.18 -32.79 -8.90
CA LYS A 349 -8.32 -32.14 -9.56
C LYS A 349 -8.99 -31.14 -8.65
N LEU A 350 -9.23 -29.93 -9.16
CA LEU A 350 -9.90 -28.85 -8.45
C LEU A 350 -11.38 -29.11 -8.28
N SER A 351 -11.85 -28.92 -7.05
CA SER A 351 -13.28 -28.84 -6.75
C SER A 351 -13.85 -27.48 -7.17
N ASN A 352 -15.18 -27.36 -7.19
CA ASN A 352 -15.83 -26.06 -7.39
C ASN A 352 -15.58 -25.08 -6.22
N ALA A 353 -15.31 -25.60 -5.02
CA ALA A 353 -14.97 -24.77 -3.87
C ALA A 353 -13.58 -24.15 -4.04
N ASP A 354 -12.60 -24.92 -4.52
CA ASP A 354 -11.25 -24.42 -4.81
C ASP A 354 -11.29 -23.34 -5.90
N LEU A 355 -12.03 -23.61 -6.99
CA LEU A 355 -12.23 -22.65 -8.07
C LEU A 355 -12.85 -21.34 -7.58
N ARG A 356 -13.85 -21.44 -6.69
CA ARG A 356 -14.48 -20.28 -6.07
C ARG A 356 -13.48 -19.51 -5.20
N ALA A 357 -12.69 -20.20 -4.37
CA ALA A 357 -11.68 -19.58 -3.52
C ALA A 357 -10.62 -18.84 -4.33
N ILE A 358 -10.11 -19.45 -5.42
CA ILE A 358 -9.16 -18.80 -6.34
C ILE A 358 -9.74 -17.50 -6.90
N LYS A 359 -10.98 -17.54 -7.41
CA LYS A 359 -11.65 -16.36 -7.96
C LYS A 359 -11.90 -15.28 -6.90
N GLU A 360 -12.33 -15.67 -5.70
CA GLU A 360 -12.54 -14.74 -4.57
C GLU A 360 -11.22 -14.06 -4.15
N HIS A 361 -10.12 -14.81 -4.04
CA HIS A 361 -8.81 -14.25 -3.74
C HIS A 361 -8.31 -13.30 -4.83
N TRP A 362 -8.48 -13.65 -6.11
CA TRP A 362 -8.11 -12.76 -7.22
C TRP A 362 -8.92 -11.46 -7.20
N LEU A 363 -10.24 -11.56 -7.08
CA LEU A 363 -11.14 -10.40 -7.06
C LEU A 363 -10.89 -9.50 -5.84
N LEU A 364 -10.51 -10.07 -4.70
CA LEU A 364 -10.07 -9.29 -3.54
C LEU A 364 -8.81 -8.48 -3.85
N GLY A 365 -7.79 -9.10 -4.47
CA GLY A 365 -6.59 -8.39 -4.91
C GLY A 365 -6.90 -7.24 -5.89
N ALA A 366 -7.77 -7.49 -6.86
CA ALA A 366 -8.23 -6.46 -7.80
C ALA A 366 -8.96 -5.29 -7.09
N ALA A 367 -9.81 -5.59 -6.09
CA ALA A 367 -10.47 -4.56 -5.31
C ALA A 367 -9.49 -3.75 -4.44
N MET A 368 -8.46 -4.39 -3.86
CA MET A 368 -7.41 -3.71 -3.10
C MET A 368 -6.69 -2.67 -3.95
N ILE A 369 -6.39 -2.99 -5.22
CA ILE A 369 -5.77 -2.07 -6.18
C ILE A 369 -6.72 -0.94 -6.55
N TRP A 370 -8.00 -1.26 -6.82
CA TRP A 370 -9.04 -0.27 -7.10
C TRP A 370 -9.20 0.74 -5.95
N GLY A 371 -9.24 0.25 -4.70
CA GLY A 371 -9.33 1.10 -3.51
C GLY A 371 -8.06 1.94 -3.29
N ALA A 372 -6.87 1.35 -3.45
CA ALA A 372 -5.59 2.02 -3.26
C ALA A 372 -5.38 3.18 -4.23
N THR A 373 -5.76 3.01 -5.49
CA THR A 373 -5.61 4.03 -6.53
C THR A 373 -6.75 5.06 -6.52
N GLY A 374 -7.66 5.00 -5.55
CA GLY A 374 -8.83 5.88 -5.50
C GLY A 374 -9.71 5.76 -6.73
N GLY A 375 -9.79 4.56 -7.33
CA GLY A 375 -10.58 4.30 -8.52
C GLY A 375 -9.91 4.73 -9.83
N ARG A 376 -8.60 4.99 -9.87
CA ARG A 376 -7.89 5.36 -11.11
C ARG A 376 -7.40 4.16 -11.92
N LEU A 377 -7.16 3.02 -11.28
CA LEU A 377 -6.71 1.80 -11.95
C LEU A 377 -7.66 0.63 -11.66
N ARG A 378 -8.28 0.10 -12.71
CA ARG A 378 -9.19 -1.04 -12.65
C ARG A 378 -8.57 -2.25 -13.32
N ILE A 379 -8.62 -3.40 -12.66
CA ILE A 379 -8.30 -4.68 -13.32
C ILE A 379 -9.56 -5.23 -13.99
N ALA A 380 -9.54 -5.32 -15.31
CA ALA A 380 -10.54 -6.07 -16.08
C ALA A 380 -10.08 -7.52 -16.21
N THR A 381 -10.76 -8.41 -15.49
CA THR A 381 -10.39 -9.83 -15.42
C THR A 381 -11.21 -10.68 -16.37
N THR A 382 -10.54 -11.50 -17.16
CA THR A 382 -11.13 -12.63 -17.88
C THR A 382 -10.64 -13.93 -17.25
N PHE A 383 -11.56 -14.77 -16.77
CA PHE A 383 -11.22 -16.11 -16.29
C PHE A 383 -11.36 -17.12 -17.42
N TYR A 384 -10.35 -17.97 -17.60
CA TYR A 384 -10.38 -19.09 -18.52
C TYR A 384 -10.04 -20.39 -17.78
N GLU A 385 -10.93 -21.38 -17.86
CA GLU A 385 -10.73 -22.66 -17.19
C GLU A 385 -10.29 -23.70 -18.22
N VAL A 386 -9.12 -24.32 -18.01
CA VAL A 386 -8.68 -25.46 -18.81
C VAL A 386 -9.32 -26.71 -18.23
N LEU A 387 -10.26 -27.30 -18.96
CA LEU A 387 -11.07 -28.43 -18.54
C LEU A 387 -10.38 -29.75 -18.84
N ASP A 388 -10.63 -30.78 -18.03
CA ASP A 388 -10.01 -32.11 -18.15
C ASP A 388 -10.16 -32.76 -19.54
N TYR A 389 -11.19 -32.39 -20.30
CA TYR A 389 -11.50 -32.97 -21.61
C TYR A 389 -11.04 -32.10 -22.79
N GLU A 390 -10.49 -30.92 -22.51
CA GLU A 390 -9.92 -30.01 -23.51
C GLU A 390 -8.39 -29.98 -23.31
N PRO A 391 -7.65 -30.95 -23.88
CA PRO A 391 -6.19 -30.94 -23.77
C PRO A 391 -5.68 -29.66 -24.45
N ARG A 392 -5.19 -28.74 -23.63
CA ARG A 392 -4.45 -27.56 -24.08
C ARG A 392 -2.97 -27.84 -23.94
N GLU A 393 -2.21 -27.54 -24.98
CA GLU A 393 -0.76 -27.64 -24.93
C GLU A 393 -0.23 -26.60 -23.94
N TYR A 394 0.53 -27.07 -22.95
CA TYR A 394 1.37 -26.22 -22.13
C TYR A 394 2.75 -26.20 -22.75
N VAL A 395 3.31 -25.01 -22.87
CA VAL A 395 4.65 -24.79 -23.41
C VAL A 395 5.53 -24.20 -22.33
N THR A 396 6.82 -24.45 -22.44
CA THR A 396 7.84 -23.85 -21.57
C THR A 396 8.29 -22.52 -22.16
N TYR A 397 7.98 -21.45 -21.45
CA TYR A 397 8.48 -20.10 -21.69
C TYR A 397 9.87 -19.94 -21.03
N ALA A 398 10.41 -18.72 -21.10
CA ALA A 398 11.66 -18.37 -20.44
C ALA A 398 11.64 -18.72 -18.93
N GLU A 399 12.82 -18.94 -18.36
CA GLU A 399 13.01 -19.35 -16.96
C GLU A 399 12.32 -20.67 -16.57
N GLY A 400 11.94 -21.50 -17.55
CA GLY A 400 11.25 -22.77 -17.29
C GLY A 400 9.79 -22.60 -16.91
N LEU A 401 9.21 -21.40 -17.12
CA LEU A 401 7.83 -21.09 -16.81
C LEU A 401 6.90 -21.88 -17.73
N GLU A 402 6.06 -22.74 -17.17
CA GLU A 402 5.07 -23.51 -17.92
C GLU A 402 3.69 -22.84 -17.87
N ALA A 403 3.12 -22.54 -19.04
CA ALA A 403 1.78 -21.97 -19.19
C ALA A 403 1.16 -22.43 -20.53
N PRO A 404 -0.14 -22.20 -20.77
CA PRO A 404 -0.74 -22.53 -22.06
C PRO A 404 -0.03 -21.88 -23.25
N ALA A 405 -0.11 -22.55 -24.39
CA ALA A 405 0.37 -22.02 -25.66
C ALA A 405 -0.27 -20.65 -26.00
N GLU A 406 0.43 -19.87 -26.80
CA GLU A 406 0.05 -18.49 -27.12
C GLU A 406 -1.16 -18.39 -28.07
N ASP A 407 -1.64 -19.51 -28.60
CA ASP A 407 -2.84 -19.60 -29.45
C ASP A 407 -4.13 -19.25 -28.69
N LEU A 408 -4.11 -19.35 -27.36
CA LEU A 408 -5.22 -18.92 -26.49
C LEU A 408 -5.50 -17.42 -26.61
N ILE A 409 -4.48 -16.63 -26.94
CA ILE A 409 -4.61 -15.19 -27.13
C ILE A 409 -4.62 -14.91 -28.62
N GLY A 410 -5.80 -14.56 -29.16
CA GLY A 410 -5.98 -14.39 -30.59
C GLY A 410 -5.14 -13.27 -31.20
N ARG A 411 -4.81 -12.23 -30.42
CA ARG A 411 -4.07 -11.04 -30.90
C ARG A 411 -3.18 -10.43 -29.82
N ARG A 412 -2.03 -9.88 -30.25
CA ARG A 412 -1.17 -9.04 -29.40
C ARG A 412 -1.94 -7.84 -28.87
N GLY A 413 -1.77 -7.53 -27.59
CA GLY A 413 -2.40 -6.36 -26.98
C GLY A 413 -3.78 -6.56 -26.39
N TRP A 414 -4.31 -7.79 -26.38
CA TRP A 414 -5.58 -8.07 -25.70
C TRP A 414 -5.48 -8.07 -24.18
N PHE A 415 -4.32 -8.45 -23.65
CA PHE A 415 -4.08 -8.53 -22.21
C PHE A 415 -2.73 -7.88 -21.89
N ASP A 416 -2.69 -7.13 -20.79
CA ASP A 416 -1.44 -6.68 -20.19
C ASP A 416 -0.75 -7.84 -19.47
N SER A 417 -1.53 -8.68 -18.80
CA SER A 417 -1.03 -9.78 -17.98
C SER A 417 -1.79 -11.08 -18.17
N VAL A 418 -1.07 -12.18 -18.11
CA VAL A 418 -1.57 -13.55 -18.01
C VAL A 418 -1.09 -14.16 -16.70
N ILE A 419 -2.01 -14.78 -15.96
CA ILE A 419 -1.68 -15.52 -14.74
C ILE A 419 -2.20 -16.94 -14.90
N SER A 420 -1.27 -17.88 -15.01
CA SER A 420 -1.55 -19.31 -15.05
C SER A 420 -1.54 -19.88 -13.63
N ILE A 421 -2.67 -20.45 -13.21
CA ILE A 421 -2.87 -21.06 -11.90
C ILE A 421 -3.08 -22.55 -12.11
N ARG A 422 -2.25 -23.37 -11.48
CA ARG A 422 -2.27 -24.83 -11.68
C ARG A 422 -2.14 -25.64 -10.39
N PRO A 423 -2.66 -26.87 -10.35
CA PRO A 423 -2.39 -27.78 -9.24
C PRO A 423 -0.87 -28.00 -9.11
N ARG A 424 -0.39 -27.94 -7.86
CA ARG A 424 1.01 -28.19 -7.52
C ARG A 424 1.28 -29.69 -7.57
N LEU A 425 2.32 -30.08 -8.30
CA LEU A 425 2.82 -31.46 -8.29
C LEU A 425 3.75 -31.69 -7.08
N PRO A 426 3.92 -32.94 -6.60
CA PRO A 426 4.79 -33.22 -5.45
C PRO A 426 6.22 -32.66 -5.58
N GLU A 427 6.80 -32.73 -6.78
CA GLU A 427 8.14 -32.21 -7.12
C GLU A 427 8.20 -30.67 -7.24
N GLU A 428 7.06 -29.99 -7.14
CA GLU A 428 6.95 -28.53 -7.12
C GLU A 428 6.66 -27.98 -5.71
N GLN A 429 6.64 -28.85 -4.70
CA GLN A 429 6.45 -28.42 -3.31
C GLN A 429 7.55 -27.44 -2.90
N GLY A 430 7.15 -26.26 -2.44
CA GLY A 430 8.07 -25.17 -2.04
C GLY A 430 8.66 -24.36 -3.20
N LYS A 431 8.39 -24.70 -4.46
CA LYS A 431 8.81 -23.85 -5.59
C LYS A 431 8.04 -22.53 -5.58
N PRO A 432 8.73 -21.38 -5.77
CA PRO A 432 8.08 -20.08 -5.86
C PRO A 432 7.31 -19.95 -7.18
N SER A 433 6.42 -18.98 -7.23
CA SER A 433 5.83 -18.51 -8.48
C SER A 433 6.90 -17.82 -9.33
N ILE A 434 6.77 -17.89 -10.66
CA ILE A 434 7.73 -17.31 -11.61
C ILE A 434 6.99 -16.28 -12.47
N THR A 435 7.64 -15.15 -12.76
CA THR A 435 7.10 -14.04 -13.53
C THR A 435 8.07 -13.63 -14.61
N VAL A 436 7.58 -13.46 -15.85
CA VAL A 436 8.36 -12.96 -17.00
C VAL A 436 7.69 -11.76 -17.67
N GLY A 437 8.49 -10.94 -18.34
CA GLY A 437 8.03 -9.79 -19.11
C GLY A 437 7.22 -10.15 -20.37
N PRO A 438 6.58 -9.17 -21.02
CA PRO A 438 5.78 -9.36 -22.23
C PRO A 438 6.58 -9.75 -23.47
N ASP A 439 7.86 -9.41 -23.52
CA ASP A 439 8.81 -9.86 -24.53
C ASP A 439 9.06 -11.38 -24.48
N GLN A 440 8.72 -12.00 -23.35
CA GLN A 440 8.84 -13.44 -23.11
C GLN A 440 7.48 -14.13 -23.06
N GLY A 441 6.42 -13.42 -22.67
CA GLY A 441 5.08 -13.97 -22.52
C GLY A 441 4.31 -14.22 -23.82
N PRO A 442 3.05 -14.65 -23.73
CA PRO A 442 2.22 -14.95 -24.88
C PRO A 442 1.71 -13.65 -25.50
N ARG A 443 1.93 -13.48 -26.81
CA ARG A 443 1.42 -12.34 -27.59
C ARG A 443 1.64 -10.97 -26.91
N GLY A 444 2.81 -10.75 -26.30
CA GLY A 444 3.15 -9.46 -25.70
C GLY A 444 2.48 -9.15 -24.36
N ALA A 445 1.87 -10.12 -23.69
CA ALA A 445 1.41 -9.96 -22.31
C ALA A 445 2.48 -10.47 -21.33
N ALA A 446 2.67 -9.81 -20.19
CA ALA A 446 3.50 -10.39 -19.12
C ALA A 446 2.84 -11.66 -18.57
N LEU A 447 3.65 -12.60 -18.09
CA LEU A 447 3.19 -13.92 -17.71
C LEU A 447 3.70 -14.32 -16.34
N SER A 448 2.77 -14.74 -15.48
CA SER A 448 3.06 -15.41 -14.22
C SER A 448 2.56 -16.83 -14.24
N ALA A 449 3.32 -17.77 -13.67
CA ALA A 449 2.85 -19.11 -13.32
C ALA A 449 2.85 -19.28 -11.81
N THR A 450 1.72 -19.74 -11.28
CA THR A 450 1.51 -19.93 -9.85
C THR A 450 0.59 -21.12 -9.57
N TYR A 451 0.35 -21.38 -8.30
CA TYR A 451 -0.28 -22.60 -7.84
C TYR A 451 -1.62 -22.35 -7.13
N ILE A 452 -2.45 -23.38 -7.03
CA ILE A 452 -3.81 -23.31 -6.45
C ILE A 452 -3.84 -22.96 -4.96
N ASP A 453 -2.72 -23.12 -4.26
CA ASP A 453 -2.50 -22.71 -2.86
C ASP A 453 -2.14 -21.23 -2.73
N SER A 454 -2.11 -20.49 -3.84
CA SER A 454 -1.85 -19.05 -3.85
C SER A 454 -3.02 -18.28 -3.25
N THR A 455 -2.68 -17.32 -2.40
CA THR A 455 -3.58 -16.43 -1.70
C THR A 455 -3.61 -15.04 -2.37
N TRP A 456 -4.56 -14.20 -1.97
CA TRP A 456 -4.69 -12.85 -2.54
C TRP A 456 -3.41 -11.98 -2.46
N PRO A 457 -2.56 -12.04 -1.40
CA PRO A 457 -1.29 -11.32 -1.36
C PRO A 457 -0.31 -11.77 -2.45
N GLN A 458 -0.26 -13.08 -2.72
CA GLN A 458 0.60 -13.64 -3.77
C GLN A 458 0.11 -13.21 -5.16
N TYR A 459 -1.21 -13.25 -5.41
CA TYR A 459 -1.76 -12.74 -6.67
C TYR A 459 -1.48 -11.25 -6.87
N MET A 460 -1.59 -10.44 -5.81
CA MET A 460 -1.24 -9.01 -5.89
C MET A 460 0.25 -8.80 -6.19
N ARG A 461 1.14 -9.58 -5.56
CA ARG A 461 2.58 -9.53 -5.87
C ARG A 461 2.85 -9.87 -7.33
N LEU A 462 2.29 -10.95 -7.87
CA LEU A 462 2.48 -11.35 -9.26
C LEU A 462 1.98 -10.28 -10.25
N TRP A 463 0.79 -9.75 -10.01
CA TRP A 463 0.28 -8.63 -10.79
C TRP A 463 1.22 -7.40 -10.69
N TYR A 464 1.71 -7.11 -9.49
CA TYR A 464 2.60 -5.98 -9.27
C TYR A 464 3.95 -6.15 -9.97
N GLU A 465 4.49 -7.36 -10.05
CA GLU A 465 5.70 -7.66 -10.83
C GLU A 465 5.50 -7.37 -12.32
N HIS A 466 4.33 -7.72 -12.88
CA HIS A 466 3.96 -7.30 -14.25
C HIS A 466 3.87 -5.78 -14.38
N TYR A 467 3.18 -5.13 -13.44
CA TYR A 467 3.00 -3.68 -13.42
C TYR A 467 4.33 -2.93 -13.29
N LEU A 468 5.24 -3.43 -12.45
CA LEU A 468 6.57 -2.90 -12.25
C LEU A 468 7.45 -3.10 -13.48
N TRP A 469 7.31 -4.23 -14.20
CA TRP A 469 7.96 -4.38 -15.51
C TRP A 469 7.50 -3.27 -16.46
N ALA A 470 6.19 -2.99 -16.52
CA ALA A 470 5.66 -1.92 -17.37
C ALA A 470 6.20 -0.53 -16.97
N ILE A 471 6.34 -0.27 -15.67
CA ILE A 471 6.97 0.94 -15.16
C ILE A 471 8.41 1.07 -15.64
N ARG A 472 9.19 -0.02 -15.51
CA ARG A 472 10.62 -0.04 -15.82
C ARG A 472 10.87 0.07 -17.31
N ALA A 473 10.21 -0.75 -18.11
CA ALA A 473 10.33 -0.73 -19.56
C ALA A 473 9.84 0.61 -20.13
N GLY A 474 8.71 1.13 -19.62
CA GLY A 474 8.17 2.44 -20.02
C GLY A 474 8.93 3.65 -19.48
N GLU A 475 9.75 3.45 -18.46
CA GLU A 475 10.41 4.48 -17.65
C GLU A 475 9.47 5.57 -17.13
N VAL A 476 8.19 5.24 -16.98
CA VAL A 476 7.14 6.20 -16.67
C VAL A 476 7.26 6.77 -15.27
N ILE A 477 7.88 6.04 -14.34
CA ILE A 477 7.99 6.38 -12.93
C ILE A 477 9.35 5.89 -12.41
N SER A 478 10.06 6.75 -11.68
CA SER A 478 11.34 6.39 -11.06
C SER A 478 11.20 6.13 -9.55
N ALA A 479 12.10 5.30 -9.01
CA ALA A 479 12.17 4.93 -7.59
C ALA A 479 10.87 4.33 -7.04
N VAL A 480 10.28 3.40 -7.79
CA VAL A 480 9.14 2.62 -7.30
C VAL A 480 9.68 1.40 -6.55
N PRO A 481 9.21 1.12 -5.31
CA PRO A 481 9.68 -0.02 -4.54
C PRO A 481 9.49 -1.35 -5.28
N ASP A 482 10.50 -2.22 -5.25
CA ASP A 482 10.50 -3.52 -5.92
C ASP A 482 10.76 -4.67 -4.95
N GLY A 483 10.72 -5.92 -5.44
CA GLY A 483 11.20 -7.14 -4.78
C GLY A 483 11.17 -7.11 -3.25
N GLU A 484 12.34 -6.99 -2.64
CA GLU A 484 12.52 -6.97 -1.18
C GLU A 484 12.08 -5.65 -0.54
N ALA A 485 12.16 -4.53 -1.26
CA ALA A 485 11.79 -3.19 -0.78
C ALA A 485 10.28 -3.07 -0.53
N LEU A 486 9.46 -3.92 -1.15
CA LEU A 486 8.02 -3.99 -0.87
C LEU A 486 7.75 -4.17 0.62
N SER A 487 8.45 -5.06 1.30
CA SER A 487 8.24 -5.34 2.74
C SER A 487 8.37 -4.12 3.66
N ALA A 488 8.98 -3.04 3.15
CA ALA A 488 9.22 -1.80 3.85
C ALA A 488 8.22 -0.68 3.45
N CYS A 489 7.15 -0.99 2.72
CA CYS A 489 6.14 -0.03 2.28
C CYS A 489 4.86 -0.10 3.15
N GLY A 490 4.28 1.06 3.45
CA GLY A 490 3.06 1.19 4.26
C GLY A 490 3.32 1.17 5.77
N THR A 491 2.25 1.23 6.57
CA THR A 491 2.38 1.23 8.04
C THR A 491 3.11 -0.03 8.54
N GLN A 492 4.23 0.14 9.23
CA GLN A 492 5.18 -0.95 9.50
C GLN A 492 4.98 -1.68 10.84
N PRO A 493 5.15 -3.03 10.90
CA PRO A 493 5.41 -3.92 9.76
C PRO A 493 4.14 -4.19 8.93
N PRO A 494 4.25 -4.41 7.61
CA PRO A 494 3.11 -4.83 6.81
C PRO A 494 2.59 -6.20 7.28
N HIS A 495 1.27 -6.37 7.19
CA HIS A 495 0.59 -7.59 7.57
C HIS A 495 0.95 -8.76 6.64
N ASN A 496 1.08 -8.47 5.34
CA ASN A 496 1.57 -9.39 4.32
C ASN A 496 2.11 -8.57 3.12
N ILE A 497 2.66 -9.27 2.11
CA ILE A 497 3.19 -8.61 0.91
C ILE A 497 2.10 -7.89 0.08
N GLY A 498 0.84 -8.36 0.11
CA GLY A 498 -0.28 -7.70 -0.55
C GLY A 498 -0.62 -6.35 0.08
N THR A 499 -0.51 -6.23 1.41
CA THR A 499 -0.58 -4.95 2.14
C THR A 499 0.50 -3.99 1.64
N SER A 500 1.70 -4.50 1.40
CA SER A 500 2.84 -3.71 0.93
C SER A 500 2.60 -3.20 -0.49
N VAL A 501 2.19 -4.08 -1.41
CA VAL A 501 1.80 -3.72 -2.79
C VAL A 501 0.70 -2.67 -2.77
N ARG A 502 -0.36 -2.87 -1.97
CA ARG A 502 -1.44 -1.89 -1.82
C ARG A 502 -0.92 -0.53 -1.35
N SER A 503 0.03 -0.53 -0.41
CA SER A 503 0.63 0.69 0.13
C SER A 503 1.49 1.40 -0.91
N VAL A 504 2.23 0.66 -1.73
CA VAL A 504 2.94 1.24 -2.90
C VAL A 504 1.96 1.94 -3.82
N MET A 505 0.88 1.25 -4.22
CA MET A 505 -0.14 1.80 -5.12
C MET A 505 -0.84 3.05 -4.55
N ARG A 506 -0.89 3.19 -3.21
CA ARG A 506 -1.57 4.32 -2.56
C ARG A 506 -0.64 5.49 -2.27
N TYR A 507 0.58 5.23 -1.82
CA TYR A 507 1.43 6.23 -1.21
C TYR A 507 2.71 6.51 -2.01
N HIS A 508 3.27 5.49 -2.68
CA HIS A 508 4.52 5.64 -3.42
C HIS A 508 4.30 5.96 -4.90
N LEU A 509 3.11 5.68 -5.40
CA LEU A 509 2.65 6.09 -6.72
C LEU A 509 1.67 7.23 -6.56
N ALA A 510 1.89 8.29 -7.32
CA ALA A 510 0.95 9.38 -7.40
C ALA A 510 -0.33 8.89 -8.13
N GLY A 511 -1.47 9.53 -7.85
CA GLY A 511 -2.76 9.10 -8.40
C GLY A 511 -2.72 8.96 -9.92
N ASP A 512 -2.21 9.96 -10.62
CA ASP A 512 -2.19 9.97 -12.09
C ASP A 512 -1.07 9.11 -12.66
N GLU A 513 0.02 8.96 -11.91
CA GLU A 513 1.09 8.00 -12.23
C GLU A 513 0.55 6.57 -12.32
N CYS A 514 -0.46 6.20 -11.53
CA CYS A 514 -1.01 4.84 -11.55
C CYS A 514 -1.62 4.44 -12.90
N MET A 515 -2.00 5.43 -13.72
CA MET A 515 -2.64 5.23 -15.03
C MET A 515 -1.65 5.12 -16.20
N ARG A 516 -0.40 5.54 -15.99
CA ARG A 516 0.62 5.65 -17.04
C ARG A 516 1.13 4.28 -17.52
N PRO A 517 1.45 3.31 -16.63
CA PRO A 517 2.02 2.04 -17.07
C PRO A 517 1.03 1.22 -17.88
N ARG A 518 1.54 0.63 -18.97
CA ARG A 518 0.79 -0.25 -19.86
C ARG A 518 1.77 -1.24 -20.49
N ILE A 519 1.35 -2.48 -20.63
CA ILE A 519 2.20 -3.52 -21.24
C ILE A 519 1.89 -3.64 -22.72
N ALA A 520 0.60 -3.77 -23.03
CA ALA A 520 0.20 -4.01 -24.40
C ALA A 520 -1.17 -3.42 -24.67
N ASP A 521 -1.40 -3.10 -25.94
CA ASP A 521 -2.70 -2.73 -26.44
C ASP A 521 -2.82 -3.12 -27.90
N THR A 522 -4.04 -3.18 -28.40
CA THR A 522 -4.26 -3.45 -29.82
C THR A 522 -3.87 -2.21 -30.60
N PRO A 523 -2.91 -2.27 -31.53
CA PRO A 523 -2.56 -1.11 -32.35
C PRO A 523 -3.80 -0.61 -33.09
N VAL A 524 -4.09 0.67 -32.96
CA VAL A 524 -5.17 1.34 -33.70
C VAL A 524 -4.54 1.99 -34.93
N PRO A 525 -5.01 1.68 -36.15
CA PRO A 525 -4.51 2.35 -37.35
C PRO A 525 -4.72 3.86 -37.27
N GLY A 526 -3.67 4.62 -37.62
CA GLY A 526 -3.65 6.07 -37.50
C GLY A 526 -3.24 6.56 -36.10
N GLY A 527 -2.52 7.68 -36.05
CA GLY A 527 -2.01 8.27 -34.81
C GLY A 527 -0.50 8.10 -34.59
N TYR A 528 0.19 7.35 -35.46
CA TYR A 528 1.65 7.37 -35.52
C TYR A 528 2.14 8.73 -36.03
N VAL A 529 3.30 9.16 -35.53
CA VAL A 529 4.02 10.29 -36.09
C VAL A 529 4.68 9.83 -37.38
N ASP A 530 4.21 10.36 -38.50
CA ASP A 530 4.66 10.01 -39.86
C ASP A 530 5.63 11.03 -40.44
N LEU A 531 5.69 12.24 -39.89
CA LEU A 531 6.56 13.32 -40.35
C LEU A 531 7.79 13.48 -39.46
N TRP A 532 8.98 13.18 -40.00
CA TRP A 532 10.26 13.27 -39.28
C TRP A 532 11.33 14.05 -40.03
N GLN A 533 12.14 14.82 -39.31
CA GLN A 533 13.47 15.23 -39.74
C GLN A 533 14.49 14.27 -39.12
N ILE A 534 15.26 13.56 -39.93
CA ILE A 534 16.24 12.57 -39.46
C ILE A 534 17.65 13.05 -39.75
N ASP A 535 18.48 13.11 -38.72
CA ASP A 535 19.90 13.45 -38.77
C ASP A 535 20.76 12.23 -38.39
N GLY A 536 21.83 11.95 -39.14
CA GLY A 536 22.77 10.86 -38.85
C GLY A 536 23.42 10.28 -40.11
N PRO A 537 24.01 9.07 -40.02
CA PRO A 537 24.33 8.39 -38.76
C PRO A 537 25.44 9.14 -38.00
N TYR A 538 25.45 9.04 -36.67
CA TYR A 538 26.54 9.51 -35.82
C TYR A 538 27.30 8.29 -35.29
N PRO A 539 28.57 8.08 -35.64
CA PRO A 539 29.31 6.91 -35.17
C PRO A 539 29.48 6.95 -33.64
N VAL A 540 29.20 5.83 -32.96
CA VAL A 540 29.42 5.69 -31.50
C VAL A 540 30.89 5.38 -31.25
N LYS A 541 31.40 4.32 -31.88
CA LYS A 541 32.82 3.90 -31.90
C LYS A 541 33.12 3.10 -33.17
N ASP A 542 34.39 3.10 -33.59
CA ASP A 542 34.86 2.37 -34.78
C ASP A 542 34.71 0.84 -34.66
N THR A 543 34.57 0.29 -33.44
CA THR A 543 34.44 -1.17 -33.24
C THR A 543 33.52 -1.49 -32.06
N PRO A 544 32.49 -2.35 -32.24
CA PRO A 544 31.69 -2.87 -31.13
C PRO A 544 32.53 -3.72 -30.16
N PRO A 545 32.13 -3.83 -28.89
CA PRO A 545 32.73 -4.76 -27.93
C PRO A 545 32.64 -6.19 -28.45
N ALA A 546 33.74 -6.95 -28.35
CA ALA A 546 33.77 -8.35 -28.74
C ALA A 546 32.86 -9.25 -27.87
N GLU A 547 32.49 -8.77 -26.68
CA GLU A 547 31.67 -9.48 -25.69
C GLU A 547 30.16 -9.36 -25.93
N GLY A 548 29.74 -8.70 -27.02
CA GLY A 548 28.34 -8.48 -27.36
C GLY A 548 27.84 -7.06 -27.06
N PRO A 549 26.51 -6.82 -27.08
CA PRO A 549 25.93 -5.52 -26.76
C PRO A 549 26.31 -5.07 -25.35
N PRO A 550 26.50 -3.75 -25.12
CA PRO A 550 26.73 -3.24 -23.79
C PRO A 550 25.53 -3.55 -22.89
N GLN A 551 25.76 -3.54 -21.57
CA GLN A 551 24.66 -3.72 -20.61
C GLN A 551 23.63 -2.59 -20.63
N LYS A 552 23.98 -1.44 -21.24
CA LYS A 552 23.14 -0.26 -21.39
C LYS A 552 23.34 0.35 -22.77
N HIS A 553 22.25 0.81 -23.36
CA HIS A 553 22.26 1.54 -24.62
C HIS A 553 23.05 2.84 -24.51
N VAL A 554 23.68 3.26 -25.61
CA VAL A 554 24.42 4.54 -25.68
C VAL A 554 23.51 5.62 -26.26
N LEU A 555 22.56 6.11 -25.47
CA LEU A 555 21.52 7.05 -25.92
C LEU A 555 21.72 8.49 -25.40
N ASP A 556 22.80 8.74 -24.66
CA ASP A 556 23.18 10.06 -24.15
C ASP A 556 23.46 11.06 -25.29
N PRO A 557 23.34 12.38 -25.03
CA PRO A 557 23.14 13.37 -26.08
C PRO A 557 24.21 13.27 -27.17
N LEU A 558 23.71 13.33 -28.41
CA LEU A 558 24.49 13.17 -29.63
C LEU A 558 25.78 14.00 -29.58
N PRO A 559 26.88 13.46 -30.14
CA PRO A 559 28.12 14.20 -30.22
C PRO A 559 27.91 15.54 -30.94
N ALA A 560 28.65 16.58 -30.55
CA ALA A 560 28.57 17.92 -31.14
C ALA A 560 28.99 17.99 -32.64
N ALA A 561 29.33 16.85 -33.24
CA ALA A 561 29.67 16.74 -34.65
C ALA A 561 28.44 17.03 -35.53
N ALA A 562 28.68 17.57 -36.73
CA ALA A 562 27.63 17.70 -37.73
C ALA A 562 27.17 16.30 -38.20
N PRO A 563 25.87 16.09 -38.43
CA PRO A 563 25.40 14.85 -39.04
C PRO A 563 26.00 14.67 -40.44
N GLU A 564 26.27 13.43 -40.83
CA GLU A 564 26.64 13.11 -42.21
C GLU A 564 25.51 13.48 -43.19
N LYS A 565 24.27 13.27 -42.77
CA LYS A 565 23.08 13.50 -43.59
C LYS A 565 21.90 13.98 -42.73
N THR A 566 21.15 14.94 -43.26
CA THR A 566 19.84 15.36 -42.76
C THR A 566 18.80 15.13 -43.84
N ILE A 567 17.74 14.40 -43.53
CA ILE A 567 16.62 14.15 -44.45
C ILE A 567 15.29 14.46 -43.81
N ARG A 568 14.28 14.71 -44.65
CA ARG A 568 12.88 14.75 -44.23
C ARG A 568 12.17 13.51 -44.73
N VAL A 569 11.51 12.81 -43.83
CA VAL A 569 10.76 11.58 -44.09
C VAL A 569 9.28 11.85 -43.90
N ASN A 570 8.48 11.33 -44.82
CA ASN A 570 7.06 11.09 -44.64
C ASN A 570 6.87 9.57 -44.68
N ALA A 571 6.55 8.97 -43.55
CA ALA A 571 6.58 7.53 -43.36
C ALA A 571 5.41 6.86 -44.09
N GLU A 572 5.70 5.84 -44.90
CA GLU A 572 4.67 5.01 -45.54
C GLU A 572 4.19 3.87 -44.62
N THR A 573 4.96 3.58 -43.57
CA THR A 573 4.72 2.53 -42.58
C THR A 573 4.79 3.10 -41.17
N ASP A 574 4.07 2.48 -40.24
CA ASP A 574 4.06 2.89 -38.83
C ASP A 574 5.45 2.81 -38.16
N PHE A 575 6.33 1.92 -38.65
CA PHE A 575 7.71 1.78 -38.18
C PHE A 575 8.69 2.43 -39.16
N ILE A 576 9.58 3.28 -38.65
CA ILE A 576 10.65 3.94 -39.42
C ILE A 576 11.87 3.03 -39.47
N ASN A 577 12.13 2.42 -40.63
CA ASN A 577 13.29 1.56 -40.83
C ASN A 577 14.54 2.39 -41.16
N LEU A 578 15.39 2.64 -40.16
CA LEU A 578 16.60 3.44 -40.33
C LEU A 578 17.69 2.73 -41.13
N ALA A 579 17.62 1.40 -41.30
CA ALA A 579 18.52 0.66 -42.17
C ALA A 579 18.34 1.03 -43.66
N GLU A 580 17.13 1.42 -44.07
CA GLU A 580 16.85 1.92 -45.42
C GLU A 580 17.35 3.36 -45.61
N VAL A 581 17.32 4.16 -44.54
CA VAL A 581 17.78 5.55 -44.54
C VAL A 581 19.31 5.65 -44.54
N PHE A 582 19.96 4.78 -43.74
CA PHE A 582 21.40 4.73 -43.48
C PHE A 582 21.95 3.31 -43.70
N PRO A 583 22.03 2.84 -44.95
CA PRO A 583 22.53 1.50 -45.24
C PRO A 583 24.00 1.37 -44.83
N GLY A 584 24.32 0.35 -44.03
CA GLY A 584 25.69 0.05 -43.59
C GLY A 584 26.24 0.96 -42.49
N ALA A 585 25.38 1.63 -41.71
CA ALA A 585 25.79 2.57 -40.66
C ALA A 585 26.71 2.00 -39.55
N GLY A 586 26.78 0.67 -39.39
CA GLY A 586 27.58 0.05 -38.32
C GLY A 586 27.01 0.34 -36.93
N TRP A 587 27.88 0.54 -35.93
CA TRP A 587 27.45 1.01 -34.60
C TRP A 587 27.30 2.52 -34.59
N ALA A 588 26.07 2.99 -34.72
CA ALA A 588 25.77 4.41 -34.89
C ALA A 588 24.50 4.85 -34.15
N LEU A 589 24.33 6.16 -34.03
CA LEU A 589 23.11 6.81 -33.56
C LEU A 589 22.43 7.55 -34.72
N ALA A 590 21.11 7.70 -34.64
CA ALA A 590 20.37 8.67 -35.44
C ALA A 590 19.47 9.50 -34.54
N ARG A 591 19.26 10.76 -34.93
CA ARG A 591 18.26 11.64 -34.34
C ARG A 591 17.08 11.75 -35.26
N ALA A 592 15.87 11.57 -34.75
CA ALA A 592 14.65 11.95 -35.44
C ALA A 592 13.92 13.02 -34.64
N THR A 593 13.58 14.13 -35.27
CA THR A 593 12.85 15.24 -34.65
C THR A 593 11.53 15.48 -35.39
N ALA A 594 10.47 15.64 -34.61
CA ALA A 594 9.14 16.04 -35.06
C ALA A 594 8.59 17.15 -34.17
N TRP A 595 7.70 17.97 -34.69
CA TRP A 595 6.95 18.95 -33.90
C TRP A 595 5.49 18.52 -33.82
N VAL A 596 4.99 18.36 -32.61
CA VAL A 596 3.64 17.87 -32.29
C VAL A 596 2.80 19.03 -31.77
N TYR A 597 1.84 19.48 -32.57
CA TYR A 597 0.86 20.47 -32.12
C TYR A 597 -0.13 19.79 -31.18
N SER A 598 -0.37 20.40 -30.02
CA SER A 598 -1.47 20.04 -29.12
C SER A 598 -2.41 21.23 -28.94
N PRO A 599 -3.74 21.06 -29.05
CA PRO A 599 -4.69 22.15 -28.88
C PRO A 599 -4.86 22.60 -27.41
N ALA A 600 -4.40 21.79 -26.46
CA ALA A 600 -4.51 22.05 -25.03
C ALA A 600 -3.33 21.40 -24.27
N ASP A 601 -3.16 21.80 -23.02
CA ASP A 601 -2.35 21.01 -22.07
C ASP A 601 -3.08 19.69 -21.80
N GLN A 602 -2.44 18.57 -22.12
CA GLN A 602 -3.01 17.23 -21.93
C GLN A 602 -1.92 16.18 -21.78
N ASP A 603 -2.14 15.25 -20.85
CA ASP A 603 -1.31 14.06 -20.70
C ASP A 603 -1.81 12.96 -21.62
N VAL A 604 -0.89 12.38 -22.38
CA VAL A 604 -1.19 11.31 -23.34
C VAL A 604 -0.29 10.10 -23.10
N ARG A 605 -0.77 8.93 -23.51
CA ARG A 605 0.08 7.74 -23.62
C ARG A 605 0.92 7.87 -24.89
N MET A 606 2.20 7.56 -24.77
CA MET A 606 3.13 7.48 -25.89
C MET A 606 3.59 6.05 -26.05
N TRP A 607 3.18 5.41 -27.14
CA TRP A 607 3.69 4.10 -27.53
C TRP A 607 4.99 4.28 -28.30
N ILE A 608 5.99 3.50 -27.90
CA ILE A 608 7.31 3.43 -28.52
C ILE A 608 7.44 2.03 -29.09
N GLY A 609 7.68 1.96 -30.39
CA GLY A 609 8.26 0.79 -31.03
C GLY A 609 9.74 1.05 -31.20
N GLN A 610 10.57 0.08 -30.87
CA GLN A 610 12.01 0.19 -31.06
C GLN A 610 12.58 -1.15 -31.50
N ASN A 611 13.57 -1.07 -32.38
CA ASN A 611 14.50 -2.15 -32.65
C ASN A 611 15.88 -1.62 -32.29
N ASP A 612 16.60 -2.37 -31.46
CA ASP A 612 17.65 -1.88 -30.54
C ASP A 612 17.08 -0.93 -29.47
N GLY A 613 17.72 0.23 -29.24
CA GLY A 613 17.39 1.17 -28.17
C GLY A 613 16.93 2.51 -28.73
N ALA A 614 15.92 3.11 -28.09
CA ALA A 614 15.47 4.46 -28.39
C ALA A 614 15.29 5.27 -27.12
N ALA A 615 15.77 6.51 -27.12
CA ALA A 615 15.48 7.50 -26.10
C ALA A 615 14.62 8.62 -26.69
N VAL A 616 13.74 9.20 -25.87
CA VAL A 616 12.77 10.21 -26.29
C VAL A 616 12.83 11.42 -25.35
N TRP A 617 12.90 12.60 -25.97
CA TRP A 617 12.80 13.89 -25.31
C TRP A 617 11.57 14.65 -25.82
N LEU A 618 10.87 15.28 -24.89
CA LEU A 618 9.76 16.18 -25.18
C LEU A 618 10.06 17.56 -24.59
N ASN A 619 10.12 18.58 -25.44
CA ASN A 619 10.48 19.94 -25.06
C ASN A 619 11.79 19.98 -24.23
N GLY A 620 12.78 19.16 -24.61
CA GLY A 620 14.06 19.04 -23.90
C GLY A 620 14.05 18.19 -22.63
N ALA A 621 12.90 17.76 -22.11
CA ALA A 621 12.83 16.81 -21.00
C ALA A 621 12.98 15.37 -21.51
N CYS A 622 13.90 14.59 -20.96
CA CYS A 622 13.97 13.16 -21.27
C CYS A 622 12.79 12.43 -20.62
N ILE A 623 11.87 11.92 -21.44
CA ILE A 623 10.67 11.19 -20.98
C ILE A 623 10.83 9.66 -21.13
N HIS A 624 11.85 9.21 -21.88
CA HIS A 624 12.25 7.82 -22.00
C HIS A 624 13.74 7.75 -22.35
N ARG A 625 14.55 6.98 -21.62
CA ARG A 625 16.00 6.85 -21.84
C ARG A 625 16.37 5.61 -22.65
N GLY A 626 15.46 4.65 -22.78
CA GLY A 626 15.73 3.40 -23.47
C GLY A 626 16.72 2.52 -22.72
N ASP A 627 16.66 2.48 -21.38
CA ASP A 627 17.55 1.63 -20.55
C ASP A 627 17.25 0.12 -20.74
N TYR A 628 16.11 -0.22 -21.34
CA TYR A 628 15.60 -1.59 -21.48
C TYR A 628 15.95 -2.21 -22.84
N TYR A 629 16.63 -3.37 -22.81
CA TYR A 629 16.79 -4.26 -23.97
C TYR A 629 15.65 -5.28 -24.04
N SER A 630 14.94 -5.32 -25.17
CA SER A 630 13.98 -6.41 -25.43
C SER A 630 14.70 -7.75 -25.55
N ALA A 631 14.16 -8.80 -24.92
CA ALA A 631 14.69 -10.15 -25.04
C ALA A 631 13.78 -11.08 -25.85
N HIS A 632 14.29 -12.28 -26.13
CA HIS A 632 13.55 -13.41 -26.70
C HIS A 632 12.68 -13.09 -27.93
N LYS A 633 11.35 -13.04 -27.78
CA LYS A 633 10.42 -12.97 -28.93
C LYS A 633 10.42 -11.61 -29.60
N PHE A 634 10.85 -10.57 -28.88
CA PHE A 634 10.88 -9.18 -29.35
C PHE A 634 12.29 -8.71 -29.70
N ALA A 635 13.33 -9.48 -29.34
CA ALA A 635 14.71 -9.16 -29.70
C ALA A 635 14.85 -8.98 -31.22
N ASP A 636 15.46 -7.87 -31.62
CA ASP A 636 15.82 -7.53 -33.00
C ASP A 636 14.63 -7.47 -33.98
N ARG A 637 13.44 -7.03 -33.54
CA ARG A 637 12.24 -6.95 -34.40
C ARG A 637 11.75 -5.52 -34.55
N ASN A 638 11.39 -5.15 -35.78
CA ASN A 638 10.70 -3.90 -36.12
C ASN A 638 9.22 -3.93 -35.66
N LEU A 639 9.01 -3.97 -34.35
CA LEU A 639 7.68 -3.97 -33.74
C LEU A 639 7.30 -2.55 -33.32
N VAL A 640 6.08 -2.16 -33.69
CA VAL A 640 5.41 -0.98 -33.13
C VAL A 640 4.86 -1.29 -31.73
N ASP A 641 4.58 -0.27 -30.94
CA ASP A 641 3.89 -0.36 -29.64
C ASP A 641 4.50 -1.42 -28.70
N THR A 642 5.83 -1.48 -28.58
CA THR A 642 6.53 -2.43 -27.69
C THR A 642 6.57 -1.98 -26.25
N VAL A 643 6.63 -0.66 -26.05
CA VAL A 643 6.75 -0.01 -24.74
C VAL A 643 5.77 1.14 -24.68
N ALA A 644 5.07 1.30 -23.56
CA ALA A 644 4.26 2.48 -23.30
C ALA A 644 4.98 3.40 -22.31
N SER A 645 5.16 4.65 -22.71
CA SER A 645 5.57 5.74 -21.85
C SER A 645 4.45 6.79 -21.75
N TYR A 646 4.72 7.91 -21.08
CA TYR A 646 3.79 9.03 -20.96
C TYR A 646 4.42 10.30 -21.56
N ALA A 647 3.58 11.16 -22.11
CA ALA A 647 4.00 12.44 -22.69
C ALA A 647 3.09 13.57 -22.21
N PRO A 648 3.61 14.55 -21.44
CA PRO A 648 2.85 15.73 -21.03
C PRO A 648 2.89 16.81 -22.13
N LEU A 649 1.93 16.77 -23.05
CA LEU A 649 1.84 17.74 -24.15
C LEU A 649 1.31 19.08 -23.62
N ARG A 650 1.94 20.18 -24.03
CA ARG A 650 1.46 21.55 -23.75
C ARG A 650 0.77 22.13 -24.97
N ALA A 651 -0.15 23.06 -24.75
CA ALA A 651 -0.81 23.79 -25.83
C ALA A 651 0.23 24.47 -26.74
N GLY A 652 0.11 24.27 -28.05
CA GLY A 652 1.08 24.72 -29.05
C GLY A 652 1.95 23.59 -29.62
N TRP A 653 3.07 23.96 -30.24
CA TRP A 653 4.00 23.02 -30.86
C TRP A 653 5.06 22.52 -29.88
N ASN A 654 4.97 21.23 -29.56
CA ASN A 654 5.91 20.52 -28.72
C ASN A 654 7.02 19.93 -29.59
N GLU A 655 8.28 20.07 -29.18
CA GLU A 655 9.40 19.43 -29.87
C GLU A 655 9.59 18.01 -29.34
N LEU A 656 9.45 17.01 -30.20
CA LEU A 656 9.68 15.60 -29.93
C LEU A 656 10.98 15.18 -30.60
N THR A 657 11.94 14.72 -29.81
CA THR A 657 13.22 14.18 -30.32
C THR A 657 13.36 12.73 -29.91
N VAL A 658 13.68 11.87 -30.86
CA VAL A 658 14.02 10.47 -30.65
C VAL A 658 15.48 10.27 -31.03
N VAL A 659 16.27 9.66 -30.15
CA VAL A 659 17.62 9.17 -30.48
C VAL A 659 17.54 7.66 -30.53
N VAL A 660 17.99 7.06 -31.62
CA VAL A 660 17.97 5.61 -31.81
C VAL A 660 19.41 5.13 -31.96
N GLU A 661 19.73 4.01 -31.33
CA GLU A 661 21.00 3.31 -31.48
C GLU A 661 20.86 2.17 -32.49
N SER A 662 21.88 1.98 -33.32
CA SER A 662 22.03 0.81 -34.19
C SER A 662 23.09 -0.10 -33.60
N TRP A 663 22.75 -1.37 -33.36
CA TRP A 663 23.76 -2.38 -33.02
C TRP A 663 24.32 -3.03 -34.30
N PRO A 664 25.66 -3.16 -34.46
CA PRO A 664 26.23 -3.70 -35.68
C PRO A 664 25.98 -5.20 -35.79
N ALA A 665 25.40 -5.60 -36.93
CA ALA A 665 25.30 -6.94 -37.47
C ALA A 665 24.68 -8.04 -36.56
N PRO A 666 23.78 -8.88 -37.09
CA PRO A 666 23.60 -9.09 -38.52
C PRO A 666 22.68 -8.05 -39.17
N LEU A 667 23.16 -7.48 -40.29
CA LEU A 667 22.58 -6.34 -41.02
C LEU A 667 21.15 -6.59 -41.51
N ASP A 668 20.67 -7.82 -41.42
CA ASP A 668 19.34 -8.29 -41.84
C ASP A 668 18.25 -8.06 -40.79
N ARG A 669 18.60 -7.63 -39.57
CA ARG A 669 17.63 -7.42 -38.49
C ARG A 669 17.15 -5.97 -38.33
N GLY A 670 17.79 -5.03 -39.01
CA GLY A 670 17.38 -3.61 -39.06
C GLY A 670 17.51 -2.89 -37.71
N TRP A 671 17.25 -1.59 -37.72
CA TRP A 671 17.13 -0.74 -36.53
C TRP A 671 16.15 0.39 -36.87
N GLY A 672 15.51 0.96 -35.87
CA GLY A 672 14.48 1.96 -36.11
C GLY A 672 13.54 2.14 -34.96
N PHE A 673 12.47 2.88 -35.22
CA PHE A 673 11.54 3.29 -34.18
C PHE A 673 10.14 3.60 -34.72
N SER A 674 9.17 3.66 -33.83
CA SER A 674 7.83 4.22 -34.09
C SER A 674 7.35 4.97 -32.86
N ILE A 675 6.68 6.11 -33.04
CA ILE A 675 5.99 6.82 -31.95
C ILE A 675 4.52 6.96 -32.29
N ARG A 676 3.64 6.63 -31.34
CA ARG A 676 2.19 6.85 -31.44
C ARG A 676 1.65 7.48 -30.17
N PHE A 677 0.84 8.53 -30.32
CA PHE A 677 0.13 9.15 -29.21
C PHE A 677 -1.31 8.62 -29.12
N SER A 678 -1.75 8.26 -27.93
CA SER A 678 -3.12 7.85 -27.66
C SER A 678 -3.62 8.40 -26.33
N LYS A 679 -4.95 8.43 -26.16
CA LYS A 679 -5.56 8.55 -24.84
C LYS A 679 -5.26 7.30 -24.00
N TRP A 680 -5.62 7.34 -22.72
CA TRP A 680 -5.46 6.21 -21.78
C TRP A 680 -6.31 4.98 -22.14
N ASN A 681 -7.40 5.18 -22.87
CA ASN A 681 -8.25 4.13 -23.44
C ASN A 681 -7.80 3.68 -24.85
N ASN A 682 -6.60 4.07 -25.29
CA ASN A 682 -5.98 3.76 -26.58
C ASN A 682 -6.65 4.38 -27.82
N GLU A 683 -7.62 5.27 -27.65
CA GLU A 683 -8.16 6.07 -28.75
C GLU A 683 -7.16 7.13 -29.24
N PRO A 684 -7.23 7.56 -30.51
CA PRO A 684 -6.47 8.71 -31.00
C PRO A 684 -6.72 9.98 -30.17
N VAL A 685 -5.67 10.79 -30.01
CA VAL A 685 -5.77 12.08 -29.33
C VAL A 685 -6.33 13.14 -30.30
N PRO A 686 -7.51 13.73 -30.04
CA PRO A 686 -8.10 14.67 -30.97
C PRO A 686 -7.27 15.95 -31.15
N GLY A 687 -7.13 16.40 -32.39
CA GLY A 687 -6.52 17.69 -32.71
C GLY A 687 -4.99 17.74 -32.73
N LEU A 688 -4.31 16.59 -32.58
CA LEU A 688 -2.86 16.55 -32.82
C LEU A 688 -2.54 16.76 -34.30
N ALA A 689 -1.44 17.47 -34.56
CA ALA A 689 -0.86 17.64 -35.89
C ALA A 689 0.67 17.55 -35.82
N TYR A 690 1.30 17.16 -36.94
CA TYR A 690 2.74 16.91 -37.00
C TYR A 690 3.43 17.77 -38.05
N LEU A 691 4.69 18.13 -37.79
CA LEU A 691 5.59 18.74 -38.75
C LEU A 691 6.97 18.07 -38.68
N ASN A 692 7.64 17.97 -39.83
CA ASN A 692 9.05 17.58 -39.95
C ASN A 692 9.98 18.79 -40.14
N SER A 693 9.53 19.98 -39.76
CA SER A 693 10.36 21.17 -39.71
C SER A 693 9.92 22.11 -38.57
N PRO A 694 10.84 22.87 -37.98
CA PRO A 694 10.53 23.73 -36.84
C PRO A 694 9.44 24.76 -37.19
N PRO A 695 8.38 24.90 -36.38
CA PRO A 695 7.32 25.87 -36.64
C PRO A 695 7.82 27.31 -36.40
N SER A 696 7.23 28.29 -37.09
CA SER A 696 7.63 29.69 -37.01
C SER A 696 7.10 30.42 -35.76
N SER A 697 6.04 29.90 -35.11
CA SER A 697 5.41 30.47 -33.92
C SER A 697 4.87 29.37 -32.99
N GLU A 698 4.39 29.76 -31.81
CA GLU A 698 3.68 28.87 -30.85
C GLU A 698 4.49 27.66 -30.36
N ARG A 699 5.83 27.78 -30.31
CA ARG A 699 6.67 26.75 -29.70
C ARG A 699 6.47 26.72 -28.20
N VAL A 700 6.25 25.52 -27.68
CA VAL A 700 6.27 25.26 -26.25
C VAL A 700 7.70 25.48 -25.73
N PRO A 701 7.88 26.25 -24.65
CA PRO A 701 9.19 26.43 -24.05
C PRO A 701 9.81 25.11 -23.59
N VAL A 702 11.14 25.08 -23.51
CA VAL A 702 11.86 23.95 -22.91
C VAL A 702 11.34 23.71 -21.50
N HIS A 703 11.07 22.45 -21.16
CA HIS A 703 10.62 22.05 -19.84
C HIS A 703 11.63 22.52 -18.78
N SER A 704 11.12 23.19 -17.75
CA SER A 704 11.89 23.61 -16.60
C SER A 704 11.36 22.87 -15.37
N PRO A 705 12.19 22.12 -14.63
CA PRO A 705 11.75 21.41 -13.44
C PRO A 705 11.31 22.42 -12.35
N PRO A 706 10.42 22.01 -11.42
CA PRO A 706 10.01 22.85 -10.30
C PRO A 706 11.23 23.38 -9.52
N PRO A 707 11.27 24.67 -9.17
CA PRO A 707 12.41 25.24 -8.45
C PRO A 707 12.49 24.70 -7.01
N ALA A 708 13.68 24.29 -6.59
CA ALA A 708 13.96 23.95 -5.20
C ALA A 708 14.04 25.21 -4.31
N GLY A 709 13.47 25.12 -3.10
CA GLY A 709 13.43 26.19 -2.10
C GLY A 709 12.10 26.93 -1.99
N GLU A 710 11.12 26.61 -2.84
CA GLU A 710 9.75 27.13 -2.75
C GLU A 710 8.85 26.21 -1.91
N HIS A 711 7.74 26.77 -1.40
CA HIS A 711 6.69 26.02 -0.72
C HIS A 711 5.60 25.63 -1.70
N TYR A 712 5.25 24.35 -1.73
CA TYR A 712 4.21 23.77 -2.57
C TYR A 712 3.03 23.29 -1.71
N ASP A 713 1.81 23.36 -2.28
CA ASP A 713 0.63 22.73 -1.68
C ASP A 713 0.58 21.25 -2.05
N TRP A 714 0.85 20.38 -1.06
CA TRP A 714 0.79 18.94 -1.18
C TRP A 714 -0.49 18.47 -1.86
N ARG A 715 -1.65 19.06 -1.55
CA ARG A 715 -2.93 18.62 -2.15
C ARG A 715 -3.01 18.93 -3.64
N ALA A 716 -2.25 19.91 -4.13
CA ALA A 716 -2.20 20.29 -5.54
C ALA A 716 -1.19 19.44 -6.34
N VAL A 717 -0.28 18.75 -5.65
CA VAL A 717 0.82 17.99 -6.27
C VAL A 717 0.81 16.50 -5.93
N GLN A 718 0.02 16.02 -4.97
CA GLN A 718 0.04 14.62 -4.51
C GLN A 718 -0.27 13.60 -5.62
N ASP A 719 -1.01 13.99 -6.64
CA ASP A 719 -1.41 13.10 -7.74
C ASP A 719 -0.34 13.01 -8.86
N ASP A 720 0.70 13.83 -8.82
CA ASP A 720 1.82 13.88 -9.79
C ASP A 720 3.11 14.49 -9.19
N PHE A 721 3.40 14.15 -7.94
CA PHE A 721 4.41 14.86 -7.15
C PHE A 721 5.82 14.75 -7.73
N ARG A 722 6.16 13.70 -8.49
CA ARG A 722 7.49 13.59 -9.13
C ARG A 722 7.71 14.62 -10.23
N ASP A 723 6.63 15.11 -10.83
CA ASP A 723 6.68 16.08 -11.91
C ASP A 723 6.51 17.51 -11.37
N LYS A 724 5.74 17.66 -10.28
CA LYS A 724 5.40 18.98 -9.69
C LYS A 724 6.21 19.37 -8.45
N LEU A 725 6.92 18.45 -7.80
CA LEU A 725 7.84 18.75 -6.71
C LEU A 725 9.29 18.57 -7.15
N PRO A 726 10.23 19.39 -6.65
CA PRO A 726 11.64 19.18 -6.91
C PRO A 726 12.16 17.93 -6.19
N ALA A 727 12.98 17.15 -6.90
CA ALA A 727 13.86 16.16 -6.30
C ALA A 727 15.05 16.88 -5.66
N LEU A 728 14.99 17.10 -4.34
CA LEU A 728 15.96 17.89 -3.60
C LEU A 728 17.30 17.16 -3.52
N LYS A 729 18.36 17.84 -3.96
CA LYS A 729 19.74 17.37 -3.82
C LYS A 729 20.36 17.87 -2.51
N THR A 730 21.54 17.37 -2.18
CA THR A 730 22.34 17.86 -1.05
C THR A 730 22.47 19.39 -1.09
N GLU A 731 22.84 19.94 -2.25
CA GLU A 731 23.09 21.38 -2.42
C GLU A 731 21.82 22.21 -2.21
N ASP A 732 20.64 21.64 -2.52
CA ASP A 732 19.37 22.30 -2.25
C ASP A 732 19.08 22.39 -0.76
N ILE A 733 19.33 21.31 0.00
CA ILE A 733 19.15 21.34 1.46
C ILE A 733 20.14 22.28 2.12
N GLU A 734 21.41 22.29 1.70
CA GLU A 734 22.42 23.23 2.20
C GLU A 734 21.99 24.68 1.95
N ARG A 735 21.50 24.97 0.74
CA ARG A 735 20.98 26.31 0.38
C ARG A 735 19.74 26.69 1.19
N ILE A 736 18.82 25.76 1.44
CA ILE A 736 17.59 26.01 2.20
C ILE A 736 17.88 26.29 3.68
N THR A 737 18.79 25.49 4.27
CA THR A 737 19.04 25.43 5.72
C THR A 737 20.24 26.25 6.19
N GLY A 738 21.19 26.54 5.30
CA GLY A 738 22.50 27.12 5.65
C GLY A 738 23.47 26.14 6.30
N LEU A 739 23.11 24.85 6.42
CA LEU A 739 23.99 23.80 6.92
C LEU A 739 24.99 23.38 5.83
N SER A 740 26.17 22.92 6.23
CA SER A 740 27.23 22.46 5.32
C SER A 740 27.47 20.95 5.42
N GLY A 741 27.89 20.34 4.32
CA GLY A 741 28.20 18.92 4.24
C GLY A 741 26.99 18.05 4.53
N VAL A 742 25.83 18.43 3.95
CA VAL A 742 24.61 17.64 4.09
C VAL A 742 24.77 16.33 3.30
N ARG A 743 24.34 15.21 3.85
CA ARG A 743 24.33 13.93 3.15
C ARG A 743 23.14 13.08 3.57
N PHE A 744 22.60 12.33 2.62
CA PHE A 744 21.58 11.32 2.88
C PHE A 744 22.21 9.94 2.94
N ALA A 745 21.80 9.13 3.90
CA ALA A 745 22.20 7.74 4.01
C ALA A 745 20.96 6.87 4.19
N GLY A 746 21.02 5.66 3.65
CA GLY A 746 20.02 4.64 3.87
C GLY A 746 20.64 3.25 3.84
N THR A 747 19.98 2.31 4.50
CA THR A 747 20.26 0.88 4.33
C THR A 747 18.96 0.13 4.19
N GLN A 748 19.04 -1.05 3.62
CA GLN A 748 17.95 -2.02 3.61
C GLN A 748 18.52 -3.35 4.08
N ASP A 749 17.95 -3.90 5.15
CA ASP A 749 18.26 -5.22 5.67
C ASP A 749 16.95 -5.98 5.97
N ALA A 750 17.06 -7.22 6.48
CA ALA A 750 15.90 -8.02 6.87
C ALA A 750 15.05 -7.37 7.99
N ASN A 751 15.60 -6.38 8.69
CA ASN A 751 14.93 -5.57 9.72
C ASN A 751 14.49 -4.20 9.16
N GLY A 752 14.45 -4.04 7.83
CA GLY A 752 13.99 -2.87 7.08
C GLY A 752 14.94 -1.68 7.00
N GLY A 753 16.05 -1.67 7.75
CA GLY A 753 17.07 -0.62 7.68
C GLY A 753 16.63 0.77 8.18
N TYR A 754 17.26 1.82 7.66
CA TYR A 754 17.06 3.20 8.11
C TYR A 754 17.16 4.21 6.96
N PHE A 755 16.72 5.44 7.23
CA PHE A 755 17.03 6.65 6.47
C PHE A 755 17.66 7.67 7.42
N ALA A 756 18.68 8.41 7.01
CA ALA A 756 19.28 9.46 7.81
C ALA A 756 19.65 10.66 6.95
N VAL A 757 19.52 11.85 7.54
CA VAL A 757 20.07 13.09 7.00
C VAL A 757 21.14 13.61 7.96
N MET A 758 22.35 13.83 7.49
CA MET A 758 23.47 14.27 8.33
C MET A 758 24.00 15.60 7.84
N ALA A 759 24.52 16.42 8.75
CA ALA A 759 25.22 17.66 8.42
C ALA A 759 26.58 17.70 9.14
N SER A 760 27.57 18.32 8.50
CA SER A 760 28.92 18.45 9.07
C SER A 760 28.94 19.38 10.28
N GLY A 761 29.80 19.07 11.26
CA GLY A 761 29.96 19.87 12.47
C GLY A 761 28.85 19.73 13.51
N GLN A 762 27.85 18.87 13.28
CA GLN A 762 26.83 18.54 14.29
C GLN A 762 27.32 17.40 15.20
N SER A 763 27.13 17.54 16.51
CA SER A 763 27.39 16.52 17.52
C SER A 763 26.09 15.95 18.09
N ASN A 764 26.16 14.82 18.81
CA ASN A 764 25.02 14.28 19.55
C ASN A 764 24.41 15.34 20.47
N LYS A 765 23.11 15.59 20.32
CA LYS A 765 22.28 16.50 21.14
C LYS A 765 20.80 16.09 20.98
N PRO A 766 19.88 16.56 21.83
CA PRO A 766 18.45 16.38 21.58
C PRO A 766 18.10 16.81 20.14
N GLY A 767 17.46 15.91 19.39
CA GLY A 767 17.10 16.14 18.00
C GLY A 767 18.19 15.91 16.96
N TYR A 768 19.41 15.54 17.36
CA TYR A 768 20.46 15.18 16.42
C TYR A 768 21.35 14.04 16.95
N ARG A 769 21.46 13.01 16.13
CA ARG A 769 22.29 11.83 16.30
C ARG A 769 23.39 11.81 15.25
N ALA A 770 24.63 11.89 15.72
CA ALA A 770 25.81 11.66 14.92
C ALA A 770 25.90 10.17 14.57
N MET A 771 26.00 9.87 13.28
CA MET A 771 26.20 8.52 12.75
C MET A 771 27.69 8.36 12.42
N ASP A 772 28.41 7.66 13.29
CA ASP A 772 29.86 7.43 13.22
C ASP A 772 30.23 6.00 12.76
N GLY A 773 29.24 5.16 12.43
CA GLY A 773 29.47 3.77 12.03
C GLY A 773 28.33 3.13 11.24
N VAL A 774 28.40 1.81 11.12
CA VAL A 774 27.37 0.97 10.48
C VAL A 774 26.16 0.91 11.40
N TRP A 775 24.96 1.05 10.81
CA TRP A 775 23.70 0.84 11.50
C TRP A 775 23.63 -0.56 12.09
N ASP A 776 23.50 -0.61 13.41
CA ASP A 776 23.27 -1.82 14.17
C ASP A 776 21.82 -1.80 14.64
N SER A 777 20.98 -2.52 13.91
CA SER A 777 19.57 -2.65 14.25
C SER A 777 19.31 -3.24 15.65
N THR A 778 20.29 -3.66 16.45
CA THR A 778 20.07 -4.06 17.85
C THR A 778 20.37 -2.94 18.84
N ARG A 779 21.37 -2.11 18.54
CA ARG A 779 21.83 -0.98 19.36
C ARG A 779 21.12 0.33 19.01
N ASP A 780 20.79 0.52 17.74
CA ASP A 780 20.42 1.82 17.17
C ASP A 780 18.90 2.07 17.14
N ARG A 781 18.15 1.26 17.89
CA ARG A 781 16.68 1.23 17.98
C ARG A 781 16.05 2.31 18.86
N ASP A 782 16.73 3.45 19.05
CA ASP A 782 16.08 4.57 19.73
C ASP A 782 14.89 5.05 18.89
N VAL A 783 13.88 5.60 19.56
CA VAL A 783 12.67 6.16 18.92
C VAL A 783 12.56 7.66 19.17
N VAL A 784 13.66 8.24 19.66
CA VAL A 784 13.71 9.65 20.00
C VAL A 784 13.79 10.40 18.70
N VAL A 785 12.85 11.29 18.43
CA VAL A 785 12.83 12.01 17.16
C VAL A 785 14.15 12.74 16.97
N ASN A 786 14.89 12.35 15.94
CA ASN A 786 16.18 12.94 15.58
C ASN A 786 16.32 12.94 14.06
N ASN A 787 17.53 13.05 13.52
CA ASN A 787 17.81 13.09 12.09
C ASN A 787 17.93 11.71 11.42
N VAL A 788 17.69 10.65 12.17
CA VAL A 788 17.65 9.25 11.74
C VAL A 788 16.21 8.75 11.88
N LEU A 789 15.79 7.96 10.90
CA LEU A 789 14.49 7.31 10.76
C LEU A 789 14.74 5.80 10.70
N ASP A 790 14.45 5.05 11.76
CA ASP A 790 14.34 3.59 11.68
C ASP A 790 13.14 3.26 10.78
N TRP A 791 13.42 2.67 9.62
CA TRP A 791 12.43 2.51 8.58
C TRP A 791 11.33 1.50 8.96
N MET A 792 11.50 0.66 9.98
CA MET A 792 10.42 -0.21 10.46
C MET A 792 9.68 0.36 11.67
N ARG A 793 10.22 1.40 12.30
CA ARG A 793 9.75 1.88 13.61
C ARG A 793 9.18 3.29 13.64
N GLU A 794 9.58 4.09 12.69
CA GLU A 794 9.29 5.51 12.70
C GLU A 794 8.70 5.88 11.33
N SER A 795 7.93 6.95 11.30
CA SER A 795 7.29 7.54 10.13
C SER A 795 7.96 8.85 9.70
N CYS A 796 8.72 9.50 10.59
CA CYS A 796 9.48 10.72 10.26
C CYS A 796 10.83 10.88 11.00
N CYS A 797 11.68 11.76 10.47
CA CYS A 797 12.84 12.30 11.16
C CYS A 797 12.97 13.82 10.91
N LEU A 798 13.83 14.49 11.69
CA LEU A 798 13.96 15.95 11.72
C LEU A 798 15.42 16.39 11.54
N LEU A 799 15.62 17.48 10.80
CA LEU A 799 16.89 18.21 10.77
C LEU A 799 16.66 19.66 11.21
N SER A 800 17.04 19.99 12.44
CA SER A 800 16.94 21.36 12.96
C SER A 800 17.96 22.31 12.32
N TYR A 801 17.56 23.54 12.06
CA TYR A 801 18.39 24.61 11.49
C TYR A 801 17.92 25.99 11.95
N GLN A 802 18.74 27.02 11.73
CA GLN A 802 18.44 28.41 12.10
C GLN A 802 18.24 29.25 10.85
N LYS A 803 17.13 30.00 10.78
CA LYS A 803 16.86 30.92 9.66
C LYS A 803 16.10 32.14 10.15
N GLY A 804 16.68 33.32 9.94
CA GLY A 804 16.08 34.58 10.41
C GLY A 804 16.02 34.68 11.95
N GLY A 805 16.94 34.02 12.67
CA GLY A 805 16.95 34.00 14.14
C GLY A 805 15.88 33.12 14.78
N VAL A 806 15.16 32.32 13.99
CA VAL A 806 14.17 31.36 14.46
C VAL A 806 14.70 29.94 14.23
N GLU A 807 14.54 29.10 15.25
CA GLU A 807 14.79 27.66 15.14
C GLU A 807 13.68 27.00 14.34
N ARG A 808 14.06 26.33 13.27
CA ARG A 808 13.17 25.61 12.36
C ARG A 808 13.68 24.19 12.22
N ALA A 809 12.88 23.32 11.62
CA ALA A 809 13.37 22.02 11.18
C ALA A 809 12.83 21.66 9.80
N LEU A 810 13.59 20.82 9.11
CA LEU A 810 13.08 20.06 7.99
C LEU A 810 12.52 18.74 8.52
N LEU A 811 11.25 18.49 8.26
CA LEU A 811 10.57 17.24 8.58
C LEU A 811 10.62 16.34 7.35
N PHE A 812 11.29 15.20 7.48
CA PHE A 812 11.39 14.15 6.47
C PHE A 812 10.36 13.08 6.81
N VAL A 813 9.35 12.89 5.95
CA VAL A 813 8.21 12.02 6.21
C VAL A 813 8.12 10.93 5.17
N LYS A 814 7.84 9.70 5.59
CA LYS A 814 7.51 8.61 4.67
C LYS A 814 6.24 8.90 3.87
N PRO A 815 6.11 8.33 2.65
CA PRO A 815 4.93 8.54 1.83
C PRO A 815 3.60 8.25 2.54
N GLU A 816 3.50 7.14 3.27
CA GLU A 816 2.28 6.71 3.99
C GLU A 816 1.91 7.61 5.18
N ALA A 817 2.84 8.43 5.65
CA ALA A 817 2.70 9.27 6.83
C ALA A 817 2.50 10.76 6.52
N VAL A 818 2.63 11.18 5.24
CA VAL A 818 2.46 12.59 4.84
C VAL A 818 1.14 13.16 5.34
N GLU A 819 0.04 12.40 5.20
CA GLU A 819 -1.26 12.87 5.64
C GLU A 819 -1.39 12.95 7.17
N ILE A 820 -0.75 12.04 7.91
CA ILE A 820 -0.75 12.01 9.36
C ILE A 820 -0.06 13.27 9.88
N PHE A 821 1.19 13.51 9.48
CA PHE A 821 1.95 14.68 9.94
C PHE A 821 1.39 15.99 9.37
N GLY A 822 1.00 16.01 8.10
CA GLY A 822 0.44 17.21 7.48
C GLY A 822 -0.88 17.68 8.11
N ARG A 823 -1.64 16.79 8.75
CA ARG A 823 -2.88 17.14 9.46
C ARG A 823 -2.68 17.28 10.97
N LEU A 824 -1.88 16.42 11.58
CA LEU A 824 -1.84 16.26 13.03
C LEU A 824 -0.64 16.93 13.71
N LEU A 825 0.42 17.26 12.98
CA LEU A 825 1.62 17.85 13.60
C LEU A 825 1.25 19.15 14.35
N ALA A 826 1.57 19.17 15.63
CA ALA A 826 1.32 20.29 16.52
C ALA A 826 2.49 21.28 16.46
N GLU A 827 2.26 22.43 15.84
CA GLU A 827 3.23 23.51 15.81
C GLU A 827 2.94 24.56 16.89
N PRO A 828 3.98 25.20 17.44
CA PRO A 828 3.80 26.27 18.40
C PRO A 828 3.30 27.54 17.69
N ALA A 829 2.81 28.52 18.47
CA ALA A 829 2.16 29.73 17.91
C ALA A 829 3.10 30.56 17.03
N GLU A 830 4.42 30.48 17.28
CA GLU A 830 5.52 31.09 16.54
C GLU A 830 5.54 30.64 15.07
N ALA A 831 5.05 29.43 14.75
CA ALA A 831 4.93 28.97 13.37
C ALA A 831 4.07 29.91 12.53
N ARG A 832 3.01 30.49 13.11
CA ARG A 832 2.15 31.46 12.41
C ARG A 832 2.89 32.77 12.11
N MET A 833 3.89 33.15 12.92
CA MET A 833 4.71 34.33 12.65
C MET A 833 5.67 34.12 11.48
N VAL A 834 6.19 32.90 11.33
CA VAL A 834 7.14 32.56 10.24
C VAL A 834 6.42 32.24 8.93
N PHE A 835 5.31 31.50 9.00
CA PHE A 835 4.64 30.93 7.83
C PHE A 835 3.30 31.58 7.48
N GLY A 836 2.82 32.53 8.29
CA GLY A 836 1.48 33.09 8.16
C GLY A 836 0.41 32.02 8.40
N ASP A 837 -0.66 32.06 7.60
CA ASP A 837 -1.77 31.10 7.69
C ASP A 837 -1.55 29.81 6.87
N ARG A 838 -0.34 29.59 6.33
CA ARG A 838 -0.03 28.38 5.58
C ARG A 838 -0.03 27.18 6.51
N THR A 839 -0.83 26.18 6.15
CA THR A 839 -0.80 24.87 6.80
C THR A 839 0.47 24.10 6.44
N ILE A 840 0.77 23.04 7.18
CA ILE A 840 1.94 22.19 6.94
C ILE A 840 1.92 21.60 5.53
N LEU A 841 0.75 21.14 5.07
CA LEU A 841 0.55 20.64 3.71
C LEU A 841 0.84 21.70 2.63
N GLN A 842 0.82 23.00 2.96
CA GLN A 842 1.15 24.10 2.05
C GLN A 842 2.61 24.53 2.11
N ARG A 843 3.46 23.72 2.75
CA ARG A 843 4.89 23.97 2.98
C ARG A 843 5.74 22.76 2.62
N ALA A 844 5.28 21.96 1.67
CA ALA A 844 6.12 20.93 1.06
C ALA A 844 7.26 21.63 0.30
N LEU A 845 8.49 21.17 0.49
CA LEU A 845 9.68 21.70 -0.20
C LEU A 845 10.08 20.85 -1.40
N GLY A 846 9.79 19.55 -1.35
CA GLY A 846 10.20 18.59 -2.36
C GLY A 846 10.27 17.17 -1.80
N HIS A 847 11.00 16.30 -2.49
CA HIS A 847 11.28 14.94 -2.02
C HIS A 847 12.77 14.61 -2.12
N VAL A 848 13.24 13.72 -1.27
CA VAL A 848 14.63 13.23 -1.23
C VAL A 848 14.63 11.72 -1.47
N ARG A 849 15.70 11.23 -2.09
CA ARG A 849 15.98 9.81 -2.24
C ARG A 849 17.29 9.47 -1.58
N ALA A 850 17.30 8.43 -0.75
CA ALA A 850 18.53 7.85 -0.21
C ALA A 850 18.73 6.44 -0.78
N PRO A 851 19.95 6.09 -1.24
CA PRO A 851 20.27 4.71 -1.60
C PRO A 851 20.03 3.75 -0.42
N ALA A 852 19.45 2.59 -0.68
CA ALA A 852 19.22 1.53 0.31
C ALA A 852 19.31 0.14 -0.35
N GLY A 853 20.54 -0.38 -0.45
CA GLY A 853 20.80 -1.64 -1.16
C GLY A 853 20.56 -1.48 -2.67
N THR A 854 19.70 -2.31 -3.25
CA THR A 854 19.29 -2.22 -4.67
C THR A 854 18.10 -1.28 -4.90
N SER A 855 17.55 -0.68 -3.84
CA SER A 855 16.39 0.23 -3.91
C SER A 855 16.73 1.63 -3.40
N GLU A 856 15.76 2.54 -3.47
CA GLU A 856 15.86 3.89 -2.93
C GLU A 856 14.74 4.13 -1.90
N ARG A 857 15.07 4.84 -0.80
CA ARG A 857 14.10 5.34 0.16
C ARG A 857 13.64 6.73 -0.25
N LEU A 858 12.36 6.86 -0.58
CA LEU A 858 11.70 8.14 -0.87
C LEU A 858 11.13 8.74 0.43
N VAL A 859 11.48 9.98 0.72
CA VAL A 859 10.85 10.77 1.79
C VAL A 859 10.44 12.15 1.27
N PHE A 860 9.36 12.70 1.82
CA PHE A 860 8.90 14.05 1.53
C PHE A 860 9.43 15.03 2.57
N VAL A 861 9.79 16.23 2.13
CA VAL A 861 10.41 17.24 2.99
C VAL A 861 9.45 18.39 3.21
N PHE A 862 9.18 18.71 4.47
CA PHE A 862 8.33 19.83 4.89
C PHE A 862 9.12 20.81 5.76
N ASP A 863 8.86 22.10 5.59
CA ASP A 863 9.40 23.14 6.47
C ASP A 863 8.46 23.33 7.66
N VAL A 864 8.99 23.14 8.87
CA VAL A 864 8.21 23.15 10.12
C VAL A 864 8.93 23.90 11.24
N ILE A 865 8.19 24.26 12.27
CA ILE A 865 8.74 24.60 13.58
C ILE A 865 8.30 23.52 14.56
N VAL A 866 9.28 22.84 15.14
CA VAL A 866 9.09 21.73 16.08
C VAL A 866 9.55 22.15 17.46
N GLY A 867 8.86 21.61 18.46
CA GLY A 867 9.09 21.87 19.87
C GLY A 867 7.86 22.49 20.52
N PRO A 868 7.15 21.78 21.40
CA PRO A 868 6.31 22.47 22.37
C PRO A 868 7.20 23.34 23.28
N PRO A 869 6.67 24.42 23.90
CA PRO A 869 7.43 25.22 24.88
C PRO A 869 8.04 24.39 26.03
N SER A 870 7.57 23.16 26.24
CA SER A 870 7.94 22.25 27.33
C SER A 870 9.15 21.34 27.06
N GLY A 871 9.73 21.30 25.86
CA GLY A 871 10.93 20.50 25.56
C GLY A 871 10.87 19.68 24.27
N TRP A 872 11.94 18.95 23.98
CA TRP A 872 12.06 18.08 22.79
C TRP A 872 11.12 16.85 22.91
N PRO A 873 10.44 16.42 21.84
CA PRO A 873 9.53 15.26 21.87
C PRO A 873 10.28 13.96 22.22
N ALA A 874 9.63 13.07 22.98
CA ALA A 874 10.22 11.78 23.34
C ALA A 874 10.13 10.77 22.19
N ASP A 875 9.08 10.86 21.36
CA ASP A 875 8.93 10.11 20.11
C ASP A 875 8.09 10.90 19.09
N GLU A 876 7.95 10.34 17.88
CA GLU A 876 7.27 11.03 16.79
C GLU A 876 5.77 11.23 17.00
N GLU A 877 5.14 10.41 17.85
CA GLU A 877 3.71 10.51 18.12
C GLU A 877 3.42 11.66 19.10
N ASP A 878 4.41 12.08 19.90
CA ASP A 878 4.33 13.28 20.74
C ASP A 878 4.32 14.59 19.93
N LEU A 879 4.69 14.52 18.64
CA LEU A 879 4.53 15.63 17.71
C LEU A 879 3.08 15.83 17.25
N LEU A 880 2.18 14.88 17.54
CA LEU A 880 0.85 14.82 16.94
C LEU A 880 -0.25 15.20 17.93
N ASP A 881 -1.16 16.08 17.50
CA ASP A 881 -2.38 16.41 18.23
C ASP A 881 -3.63 16.04 17.40
N PRO A 882 -4.42 15.03 17.83
CA PRO A 882 -5.67 14.69 17.15
C PRO A 882 -6.72 15.80 17.25
N ILE A 883 -6.66 16.66 18.27
CA ILE A 883 -7.62 17.73 18.51
C ILE A 883 -7.16 18.98 17.78
N SER A 884 -7.97 19.45 16.83
CA SER A 884 -7.72 20.76 16.22
C SER A 884 -8.09 21.86 17.23
N PRO A 885 -7.22 22.86 17.46
CA PRO A 885 -7.59 24.03 18.29
C PRO A 885 -8.73 24.83 17.66
N VAL A 886 -8.97 24.65 16.36
CA VAL A 886 -10.04 25.29 15.59
C VAL A 886 -11.06 24.23 15.17
N PHE A 887 -12.33 24.41 15.54
CA PHE A 887 -13.41 23.56 15.04
C PHE A 887 -13.52 23.70 13.51
N VAL A 888 -13.27 22.60 12.79
CA VAL A 888 -13.42 22.57 11.33
C VAL A 888 -14.81 22.01 11.03
N PRO A 889 -15.78 22.81 10.56
CA PRO A 889 -17.11 22.31 10.26
C PRO A 889 -17.05 21.24 9.17
N ASN A 890 -18.06 20.38 9.13
CA ASN A 890 -18.22 19.44 8.02
C ASN A 890 -18.23 20.17 6.68
N PRO A 891 -17.70 19.54 5.62
CA PRO A 891 -17.99 20.01 4.27
C PRO A 891 -19.51 20.14 4.13
N LYS A 892 -19.96 21.27 3.57
CA LYS A 892 -21.39 21.45 3.27
C LYS A 892 -21.80 20.23 2.45
N LYS A 893 -22.84 19.52 2.88
CA LYS A 893 -23.42 18.43 2.09
C LYS A 893 -23.74 18.99 0.72
N VAL A 894 -22.89 18.72 -0.27
CA VAL A 894 -23.16 19.06 -1.66
C VAL A 894 -24.40 18.26 -1.99
N LYS A 895 -25.55 18.95 -2.17
CA LYS A 895 -26.75 18.28 -2.66
C LYS A 895 -26.29 17.49 -3.87
N PRO A 896 -26.51 16.17 -3.93
CA PRO A 896 -26.11 15.41 -5.08
C PRO A 896 -26.78 16.07 -6.29
N SER A 897 -25.98 16.70 -7.14
CA SER A 897 -26.40 17.07 -8.48
C SER A 897 -26.53 15.77 -9.24
N LEU A 898 -27.59 15.02 -8.94
CA LEU A 898 -28.06 13.88 -9.72
C LEU A 898 -28.82 14.37 -10.96
N GLU A 899 -28.43 15.52 -11.51
CA GLU A 899 -28.36 15.68 -12.96
C GLU A 899 -26.96 15.24 -13.37
N GLY A 900 -26.64 13.96 -13.16
CA GLY A 900 -25.68 13.34 -14.06
C GLY A 900 -26.29 13.43 -15.47
N PRO A 901 -25.49 13.58 -16.54
CA PRO A 901 -26.02 13.36 -17.89
C PRO A 901 -26.78 12.02 -17.87
N PRO A 902 -27.95 11.91 -18.54
CA PRO A 902 -28.75 10.70 -18.52
C PRO A 902 -27.83 9.53 -18.81
N GLY A 903 -27.55 8.73 -17.78
CA GLY A 903 -26.64 7.61 -17.88
C GLY A 903 -27.27 6.63 -18.85
N THR A 904 -26.86 6.71 -20.11
CA THR A 904 -26.81 5.51 -20.94
C THR A 904 -25.88 4.58 -20.19
N VAL A 905 -26.47 3.68 -19.40
CA VAL A 905 -25.84 2.39 -19.14
C VAL A 905 -25.28 1.97 -20.50
N PRO A 906 -23.97 1.76 -20.66
CA PRO A 906 -23.45 1.21 -21.90
C PRO A 906 -24.29 -0.02 -22.17
N GLY A 907 -25.06 0.01 -23.26
CA GLY A 907 -25.78 -1.19 -23.69
C GLY A 907 -24.76 -2.32 -23.65
N ALA A 908 -25.14 -3.44 -23.04
CA ALA A 908 -24.31 -4.62 -22.95
C ALA A 908 -23.50 -4.72 -24.24
N ALA A 909 -22.16 -4.80 -24.12
CA ALA A 909 -21.29 -4.97 -25.27
C ALA A 909 -21.96 -5.98 -26.22
N PRO A 910 -22.09 -5.67 -27.52
CA PRO A 910 -22.80 -6.54 -28.45
C PRO A 910 -22.31 -7.95 -28.20
N SER A 911 -23.24 -8.87 -27.93
CA SER A 911 -22.93 -10.27 -27.72
C SER A 911 -21.96 -10.68 -28.82
N ALA A 912 -20.71 -10.97 -28.45
CA ALA A 912 -19.76 -11.51 -29.39
C ALA A 912 -20.48 -12.70 -30.04
N SER A 913 -20.72 -12.61 -31.35
CA SER A 913 -21.26 -13.73 -32.09
C SER A 913 -20.39 -14.95 -31.77
N PRO A 914 -21.00 -16.14 -31.55
CA PRO A 914 -20.22 -17.34 -31.39
C PRO A 914 -19.49 -17.58 -32.71
N VAL A 915 -18.24 -17.13 -32.79
CA VAL A 915 -17.29 -17.70 -33.73
C VAL A 915 -17.02 -19.08 -33.15
N LEU A 916 -17.69 -20.06 -33.73
CA LEU A 916 -17.34 -21.47 -33.63
C LEU A 916 -15.85 -21.60 -33.96
N GLN A 917 -15.04 -21.83 -32.93
CA GLN A 917 -13.94 -22.79 -32.91
C GLN A 917 -13.50 -23.08 -31.49
#